data_AF-A0A9P1GLD7-F1
#
_entry.id   AF-A0A9P1GLD7-F1
#
_cell.length_a   1.000
_cell.length_b   1.000
_cell.length_c   1.000
_cell.angle_alpha   90.00
_cell.angle_beta   90.00
_cell.angle_gamma   90.00
#
_symmetry.space_group_name_H-M   'P 1'
#
loop_
_entity.id
_entity.type
_entity.pdbx_description
1 polymer ?
#
loop_
_entity_poly.entity_id
_entity_poly.type
_entity_poly.pdbx_seq_one_letter_code
_entity_poly.pdbx_strand_id
1 'polypeptide(L)'
;MERSLAGQDQSLVEDRAMLAELKSSWDAKSGLHAQRTEQRRKELLALQDAINLLDSDKSLELFRGRASSTSSLLQTSKDRTDEVKKLLSKVSTSSPELNFLALALSGKQVDFTKIVEKIDGMIALLKTEQKDDEGKKAYCQKQFHATEMKSHSQQQDLASLAASISQKAEATKQLASEVKQLQDGIAAMDQSIATAGETRKAEHQEFQELMTSDTSAVQLLEMAKARLAKVYHPGAAALLSTSTNASVASVHLNAQLSKHGFVAPPATVEGEYQTQQSYGVLSMMDSLKSDIEQEIALAKMDEGSAQKKYEETLADAAKKREADLTLIAEKSKNKADLEMDLDEDKAASRGKKTEAAATADFVKNLHTECDSLLQNFDLRAEARSDEKENLVRAKTVLTNARRQKKLPLALESLQLEALLADTALLLCASAKGRHHAHHAPAVRPVVAATPSMEPLPPEPVQSEATAPPADLAAVWVHKAGKGSEQWVRSCTVQQLEIYRLRKRLQSLTVLVKFAFLSLSLFEEPCWHLRCPECEVKYSWQVPQLPFWASNGAEILCLVYFGISFWLRELSLGVGSRRLYWHSIREVLVALSLADCLVASFNTHGIVPGIFRLCRLFRPLIFISVSKFVRRTVNRLWRSALHFWDILAALGVAVLFFTWLAIVVFSRSEEGREHFHDWPEALASLWVLFTTANFPDVMIQSYTETRSSFFFFFMYLLICLYLLNNVLLAAVYDAYKDRHQPSRIAMG
;
A
#
# COMPACT_ATOMS: atom_id res chain seq x y z
N MET A 1 -56.48 74.51 75.14
CA MET A 1 -55.02 74.60 75.37
C MET A 1 -54.54 73.45 76.26
N GLU A 2 -55.06 73.27 77.47
CA GLU A 2 -54.59 72.19 78.37
C GLU A 2 -54.64 70.78 77.74
N ARG A 3 -55.75 70.41 77.07
CA ARG A 3 -55.84 69.13 76.33
C ARG A 3 -54.88 68.98 75.15
N SER A 4 -54.39 70.08 74.56
CA SER A 4 -53.38 70.00 73.48
C SER A 4 -51.95 69.94 74.04
N LEU A 5 -51.69 70.59 75.19
CA LEU A 5 -50.43 70.45 75.93
C LEU A 5 -50.25 69.01 76.43
N ALA A 6 -51.26 68.44 77.11
CA ALA A 6 -51.20 67.07 77.60
C ALA A 6 -50.95 66.02 76.49
N GLY A 7 -51.49 66.24 75.29
CA GLY A 7 -51.22 65.39 74.13
C GLY A 7 -49.78 65.54 73.59
N GLN A 8 -49.23 66.76 73.62
CA GLN A 8 -47.83 67.02 73.25
C GLN A 8 -46.85 66.45 74.30
N ASP A 9 -47.19 66.50 75.59
CA ASP A 9 -46.41 65.88 76.66
C ASP A 9 -46.39 64.34 76.52
N GLN A 10 -47.51 63.73 76.13
CA GLN A 10 -47.57 62.29 75.83
C GLN A 10 -46.71 61.91 74.61
N SER A 11 -46.83 62.61 73.49
CA SER A 11 -45.98 62.34 72.31
C SER A 11 -44.50 62.56 72.62
N LEU A 12 -44.14 63.57 73.43
CA LEU A 12 -42.76 63.79 73.87
C LEU A 12 -42.21 62.68 74.78
N VAL A 13 -43.06 61.91 75.46
CA VAL A 13 -42.63 60.72 76.22
C VAL A 13 -42.45 59.52 75.28
N GLU A 14 -43.35 59.33 74.32
CA GLU A 14 -43.25 58.27 73.30
C GLU A 14 -42.04 58.47 72.38
N ASP A 15 -41.81 59.69 71.88
CA ASP A 15 -40.63 60.07 71.10
C ASP A 15 -39.32 59.80 71.87
N ARG A 16 -39.29 60.09 73.18
CA ARG A 16 -38.13 59.82 74.04
C ARG A 16 -37.89 58.33 74.25
N ALA A 17 -38.95 57.51 74.33
CA ALA A 17 -38.84 56.07 74.40
C ALA A 17 -38.29 55.49 73.09
N MET A 18 -38.86 55.89 71.93
CA MET A 18 -38.37 55.48 70.61
C MET A 18 -36.90 55.91 70.40
N LEU A 19 -36.52 57.12 70.80
CA LEU A 19 -35.13 57.59 70.71
C LEU A 19 -34.15 56.83 71.62
N ALA A 20 -34.62 56.22 72.71
CA ALA A 20 -33.80 55.34 73.55
C ALA A 20 -33.60 53.96 72.91
N GLU A 21 -34.68 53.38 72.37
CA GLU A 21 -34.66 52.08 71.66
C GLU A 21 -33.86 52.16 70.35
N LEU A 22 -34.00 53.25 69.59
CA LEU A 22 -33.21 53.54 68.39
C LEU A 22 -31.71 53.67 68.71
N LYS A 23 -31.33 54.27 69.84
CA LYS A 23 -29.92 54.32 70.27
C LYS A 23 -29.41 52.93 70.66
N SER A 24 -30.13 52.21 71.50
CA SER A 24 -29.78 50.85 71.93
C SER A 24 -29.59 49.90 70.73
N SER A 25 -30.50 49.93 69.76
CA SER A 25 -30.40 49.13 68.55
C SER A 25 -29.33 49.61 67.56
N TRP A 26 -29.02 50.92 67.52
CA TRP A 26 -27.89 51.45 66.75
C TRP A 26 -26.54 51.05 67.36
N ASP A 27 -26.38 51.12 68.68
CA ASP A 27 -25.18 50.67 69.40
C ASP A 27 -24.95 49.16 69.23
N ALA A 28 -26.01 48.35 69.34
CA ALA A 28 -25.93 46.91 69.07
C ALA A 28 -25.55 46.61 67.61
N LYS A 29 -26.17 47.29 66.63
CA LYS A 29 -25.88 47.08 65.20
C LYS A 29 -24.51 47.62 64.79
N SER A 30 -24.00 48.69 65.42
CA SER A 30 -22.66 49.22 65.18
C SER A 30 -21.57 48.30 65.76
N GLY A 31 -21.77 47.75 66.96
CA GLY A 31 -20.89 46.71 67.54
C GLY A 31 -20.80 45.47 66.64
N LEU A 32 -21.95 44.93 66.21
CA LEU A 32 -22.00 43.82 65.25
C LEU A 32 -21.38 44.17 63.89
N HIS A 33 -21.42 45.44 63.46
CA HIS A 33 -20.78 45.89 62.22
C HIS A 33 -19.24 45.99 62.36
N ALA A 34 -18.74 46.44 63.51
CA ALA A 34 -17.30 46.45 63.81
C ALA A 34 -16.72 45.03 63.83
N GLN A 35 -17.37 44.08 64.52
CA GLN A 35 -16.97 42.67 64.54
C GLN A 35 -16.93 42.05 63.14
N ARG A 36 -17.99 42.23 62.34
CA ARG A 36 -18.06 41.82 60.92
C ARG A 36 -16.90 42.38 60.10
N THR A 37 -16.55 43.65 60.32
CA THR A 37 -15.47 44.33 59.59
C THR A 37 -14.10 43.77 59.98
N GLU A 38 -13.86 43.47 61.26
CA GLU A 38 -12.61 42.90 61.74
C GLU A 38 -12.42 41.44 61.27
N GLN A 39 -13.48 40.62 61.31
CA GLN A 39 -13.45 39.24 60.82
C GLN A 39 -13.20 39.20 59.30
N ARG A 40 -13.94 40.01 58.52
CA ARG A 40 -13.72 40.11 57.07
C ARG A 40 -12.30 40.61 56.73
N ARG A 41 -11.70 41.46 57.57
CA ARG A 41 -10.28 41.87 57.40
C ARG A 41 -9.31 40.70 57.63
N LYS A 42 -9.58 39.81 58.59
CA LYS A 42 -8.77 38.59 58.83
C LYS A 42 -8.92 37.58 57.70
N GLU A 43 -10.13 37.41 57.16
CA GLU A 43 -10.39 36.58 55.98
C GLU A 43 -9.65 37.09 54.74
N LEU A 44 -9.74 38.40 54.44
CA LEU A 44 -9.03 39.01 53.31
C LEU A 44 -7.50 38.88 53.42
N LEU A 45 -6.94 39.01 54.63
CA LEU A 45 -5.51 38.81 54.85
C LEU A 45 -5.09 37.34 54.62
N ALA A 46 -5.87 36.36 55.11
CA ALA A 46 -5.55 34.94 54.89
C ALA A 46 -5.77 34.49 53.44
N LEU A 47 -6.73 35.08 52.72
CA LEU A 47 -6.88 34.91 51.28
C LEU A 47 -5.65 35.49 50.54
N GLN A 48 -5.17 36.68 50.92
CA GLN A 48 -3.94 37.25 50.35
C GLN A 48 -2.71 36.38 50.66
N ASP A 49 -2.57 35.86 51.88
CA ASP A 49 -1.46 34.96 52.26
C ASP A 49 -1.52 33.57 51.61
N ALA A 50 -2.69 33.15 51.09
CA ALA A 50 -2.85 31.97 50.26
C ALA A 50 -2.55 32.27 48.78
N ILE A 51 -3.03 33.41 48.25
CA ILE A 51 -2.71 33.89 46.91
C ILE A 51 -1.20 34.10 46.77
N ASN A 52 -0.57 34.83 47.68
CA ASN A 52 0.89 35.06 47.71
C ASN A 52 1.72 33.76 47.80
N LEU A 53 1.13 32.65 48.25
CA LEU A 53 1.80 31.34 48.24
C LEU A 53 1.67 30.66 46.88
N LEU A 54 0.46 30.62 46.32
CA LEU A 54 0.14 29.96 45.05
C LEU A 54 0.66 30.73 43.81
N ASP A 55 0.72 32.05 43.89
CA ASP A 55 1.19 32.99 42.85
C ASP A 55 2.70 33.29 42.98
N SER A 56 3.42 32.54 43.82
CA SER A 56 4.89 32.64 43.90
C SER A 56 5.54 32.08 42.63
N ASP A 57 6.61 32.72 42.13
CA ASP A 57 7.26 32.34 40.86
C ASP A 57 7.59 30.84 40.78
N LYS A 58 8.06 30.26 41.89
CA LYS A 58 8.39 28.83 42.01
C LYS A 58 7.17 27.91 41.84
N SER A 59 5.97 28.38 42.16
CA SER A 59 4.71 27.67 41.91
C SER A 59 4.27 27.85 40.46
N LEU A 60 4.44 29.05 39.90
CA LEU A 60 4.12 29.37 38.51
C LEU A 60 5.00 28.60 37.51
N GLU A 61 6.28 28.36 37.81
CA GLU A 61 7.17 27.53 37.00
C GLU A 61 6.69 26.07 36.90
N LEU A 62 6.22 25.49 38.00
CA LEU A 62 5.67 24.13 38.04
C LEU A 62 4.43 24.00 37.14
N PHE A 63 3.49 24.95 37.21
CA PHE A 63 2.33 24.96 36.31
C PHE A 63 2.69 25.23 34.85
N ARG A 64 3.77 25.98 34.59
CA ARG A 64 4.23 26.31 33.22
C ARG A 64 4.93 25.13 32.53
N GLY A 65 5.58 24.24 33.28
CA GLY A 65 6.22 23.03 32.75
C GLY A 65 5.23 22.11 32.00
N ARG A 66 4.01 21.97 32.52
CA ARG A 66 2.91 21.12 31.98
C ARG A 66 2.40 21.56 30.59
N ALA A 67 2.93 22.63 30.00
CA ALA A 67 2.49 23.21 28.73
C ALA A 67 3.45 23.03 27.53
N SER A 68 4.63 22.39 27.69
CA SER A 68 5.74 22.55 26.72
C SER A 68 6.45 21.29 26.22
N SER A 69 5.79 20.12 26.22
CA SER A 69 6.40 18.83 25.84
C SER A 69 5.89 18.25 24.50
N THR A 70 6.22 18.88 23.36
CA THR A 70 5.98 18.28 22.03
C THR A 70 7.03 18.67 20.97
N SER A 71 7.59 17.65 20.29
CA SER A 71 8.41 17.71 19.05
C SER A 71 9.81 18.36 19.14
N SER A 72 10.84 17.91 18.40
CA SER A 72 11.08 16.64 17.68
C SER A 72 12.55 16.59 17.22
N LEU A 73 13.17 15.41 17.16
CA LEU A 73 14.59 15.22 16.81
C LEU A 73 14.75 14.35 15.54
N LEU A 74 15.75 14.65 14.69
CA LEU A 74 16.13 13.81 13.54
C LEU A 74 17.63 13.96 13.19
N GLN A 75 18.22 12.94 12.55
CA GLN A 75 19.67 12.71 12.50
C GLN A 75 20.30 12.81 11.08
N THR A 76 21.61 12.52 10.98
CA THR A 76 22.51 12.83 9.85
C THR A 76 22.86 11.63 8.95
N SER A 77 23.39 11.87 7.74
CA SER A 77 24.05 10.86 6.88
C SER A 77 25.11 11.47 5.95
N LYS A 78 26.08 10.69 5.43
CA LYS A 78 27.22 11.21 4.63
C LYS A 78 27.75 10.28 3.52
N ASP A 79 28.10 10.91 2.39
CA ASP A 79 29.17 10.63 1.39
C ASP A 79 29.41 9.23 0.71
N ARG A 80 29.24 9.23 -0.63
CA ARG A 80 30.17 8.80 -1.73
C ARG A 80 30.54 7.32 -2.04
N THR A 81 30.64 7.04 -3.35
CA THR A 81 31.35 5.91 -4.02
C THR A 81 31.80 6.33 -5.44
N ASP A 82 32.90 5.78 -5.97
CA ASP A 82 33.49 6.11 -7.30
C ASP A 82 33.70 4.88 -8.23
N GLU A 83 34.25 5.12 -9.44
CA GLU A 83 34.23 4.28 -10.67
C GLU A 83 35.39 3.24 -10.85
N VAL A 84 35.32 2.33 -11.85
CA VAL A 84 36.41 2.00 -12.84
C VAL A 84 35.95 0.95 -13.92
N LYS A 85 36.65 0.86 -15.09
CA LYS A 85 36.29 0.06 -16.29
C LYS A 85 37.40 -0.92 -16.81
N LYS A 86 37.09 -1.68 -17.90
CA LYS A 86 37.81 -2.86 -18.48
C LYS A 86 38.89 -2.59 -19.58
N LEU A 87 39.64 -3.64 -19.94
CA LEU A 87 40.55 -3.83 -21.11
C LEU A 87 40.51 -5.33 -21.60
N LEU A 88 41.22 -5.84 -22.63
CA LEU A 88 41.44 -5.47 -24.06
C LEU A 88 42.28 -6.58 -24.80
N SER A 89 41.87 -7.12 -25.97
CA SER A 89 42.70 -8.04 -26.82
C SER A 89 42.15 -8.25 -28.27
N LYS A 90 42.90 -8.97 -29.17
CA LYS A 90 42.71 -9.02 -30.66
C LYS A 90 43.45 -10.22 -31.38
N VAL A 91 42.88 -10.76 -32.51
CA VAL A 91 43.53 -11.15 -33.82
C VAL A 91 44.56 -12.34 -33.84
N SER A 92 44.83 -13.22 -34.87
CA SER A 92 44.49 -13.43 -36.31
C SER A 92 44.64 -14.92 -36.80
N THR A 93 44.56 -15.20 -38.14
CA THR A 93 45.30 -16.19 -39.02
C THR A 93 44.48 -17.10 -39.98
N SER A 94 45.10 -17.72 -41.02
CA SER A 94 44.46 -18.32 -42.22
C SER A 94 45.32 -19.30 -43.06
N SER A 95 44.70 -20.34 -43.69
CA SER A 95 45.05 -21.06 -44.97
C SER A 95 46.43 -21.80 -45.09
N PRO A 96 46.70 -22.75 -46.04
CA PRO A 96 46.04 -23.07 -47.35
C PRO A 96 45.95 -24.58 -47.75
N GLU A 97 45.57 -24.90 -49.01
CA GLU A 97 46.25 -25.81 -50.00
C GLU A 97 45.33 -26.44 -51.08
N LEU A 98 45.88 -26.65 -52.30
CA LEU A 98 45.29 -27.36 -53.46
C LEU A 98 46.41 -27.69 -54.49
N ASN A 99 46.70 -28.97 -54.79
CA ASN A 99 47.36 -29.45 -56.04
C ASN A 99 47.75 -30.96 -56.02
N PHE A 100 46.86 -31.91 -56.37
CA PHE A 100 47.29 -33.23 -56.87
C PHE A 100 46.19 -34.05 -57.61
N LEU A 101 45.80 -33.65 -58.84
CA LEU A 101 44.97 -34.51 -59.71
C LEU A 101 45.29 -34.31 -61.20
N ALA A 102 46.55 -34.52 -61.58
CA ALA A 102 47.04 -34.32 -62.95
C ALA A 102 48.05 -35.39 -63.40
N LEU A 103 47.83 -36.67 -63.04
CA LEU A 103 48.64 -37.78 -63.54
C LEU A 103 47.81 -39.07 -63.66
N ALA A 104 47.61 -39.54 -64.89
CA ALA A 104 46.85 -40.75 -65.20
C ALA A 104 47.53 -41.57 -66.32
N LEU A 105 47.27 -42.88 -66.33
CA LEU A 105 47.49 -43.86 -67.42
C LEU A 105 48.95 -44.16 -67.88
N SER A 106 49.42 -45.38 -67.57
CA SER A 106 50.17 -46.23 -68.52
C SER A 106 50.24 -47.70 -68.04
N GLY A 107 50.38 -48.68 -68.96
CA GLY A 107 50.55 -50.12 -68.62
C GLY A 107 50.37 -51.09 -69.82
N LYS A 108 50.89 -52.34 -69.73
CA LYS A 108 50.64 -53.45 -70.70
C LYS A 108 51.07 -54.86 -70.20
N GLN A 109 50.63 -55.95 -70.88
CA GLN A 109 50.83 -57.40 -70.59
C GLN A 109 51.88 -58.07 -71.51
N VAL A 110 52.55 -59.24 -71.28
CA VAL A 110 52.49 -60.40 -70.33
C VAL A 110 51.95 -61.74 -70.92
N ASP A 111 52.63 -62.87 -70.62
CA ASP A 111 52.48 -64.24 -71.18
C ASP A 111 51.60 -65.23 -70.38
N PHE A 112 51.13 -66.31 -71.03
CA PHE A 112 49.92 -67.05 -70.61
C PHE A 112 50.05 -68.43 -69.90
N THR A 113 51.16 -69.18 -69.94
CA THR A 113 51.15 -70.53 -69.31
C THR A 113 51.04 -70.47 -67.78
N LYS A 114 51.80 -69.55 -67.16
CA LYS A 114 51.71 -69.26 -65.72
C LYS A 114 50.37 -68.63 -65.32
N ILE A 115 49.53 -68.21 -66.28
CA ILE A 115 48.24 -67.58 -65.99
C ILE A 115 47.20 -68.60 -65.53
N VAL A 116 47.26 -69.89 -65.92
CA VAL A 116 46.26 -70.87 -65.44
C VAL A 116 46.44 -71.20 -63.94
N GLU A 117 47.67 -71.41 -63.49
CA GLU A 117 47.97 -71.59 -62.05
C GLU A 117 47.69 -70.30 -61.26
N LYS A 118 47.97 -69.14 -61.85
CA LYS A 118 47.57 -67.85 -61.28
C LYS A 118 46.06 -67.66 -61.23
N ILE A 119 45.27 -68.15 -62.19
CA ILE A 119 43.80 -68.11 -62.15
C ILE A 119 43.26 -68.93 -60.98
N ASP A 120 43.79 -70.12 -60.71
CA ASP A 120 43.37 -70.90 -59.53
C ASP A 120 43.82 -70.25 -58.22
N GLY A 121 45.03 -69.68 -58.19
CA GLY A 121 45.48 -68.83 -57.07
C GLY A 121 44.58 -67.59 -56.86
N MET A 122 44.11 -66.96 -57.94
CA MET A 122 43.25 -65.79 -57.92
C MET A 122 41.82 -66.14 -57.47
N ILE A 123 41.27 -67.28 -57.90
CA ILE A 123 40.00 -67.82 -57.39
C ILE A 123 40.10 -68.20 -55.90
N ALA A 124 41.28 -68.57 -55.41
CA ALA A 124 41.52 -68.77 -53.98
C ALA A 124 41.61 -67.43 -53.21
N LEU A 125 42.38 -66.47 -53.72
CA LEU A 125 42.54 -65.13 -53.14
C LEU A 125 41.20 -64.38 -53.07
N LEU A 126 40.42 -64.36 -54.15
CA LEU A 126 39.08 -63.75 -54.19
C LEU A 126 38.13 -64.36 -53.14
N LYS A 127 38.30 -65.65 -52.79
CA LYS A 127 37.52 -66.31 -51.71
C LYS A 127 37.99 -65.94 -50.30
N THR A 128 39.28 -65.66 -50.10
CA THR A 128 39.77 -65.14 -48.82
C THR A 128 39.40 -63.67 -48.65
N GLU A 129 39.63 -62.83 -49.67
CA GLU A 129 39.26 -61.41 -49.68
C GLU A 129 37.77 -61.17 -49.43
N GLN A 130 36.90 -62.00 -50.02
CA GLN A 130 35.46 -61.96 -49.77
C GLN A 130 35.13 -62.22 -48.28
N LYS A 131 35.78 -63.19 -47.65
CA LYS A 131 35.59 -63.48 -46.21
C LYS A 131 36.20 -62.40 -45.32
N ASP A 132 37.35 -61.84 -45.70
CA ASP A 132 38.02 -60.77 -44.95
C ASP A 132 37.17 -59.49 -44.97
N ASP A 133 36.53 -59.17 -46.10
CA ASP A 133 35.59 -58.05 -46.18
C ASP A 133 34.26 -58.34 -45.47
N GLU A 134 33.72 -59.56 -45.52
CA GLU A 134 32.55 -59.96 -44.72
C GLU A 134 32.84 -59.83 -43.22
N GLY A 135 34.04 -60.24 -42.78
CA GLY A 135 34.54 -60.04 -41.43
C GLY A 135 34.66 -58.57 -41.05
N LYS A 136 35.21 -57.72 -41.94
CA LYS A 136 35.28 -56.26 -41.74
C LYS A 136 33.89 -55.61 -41.70
N LYS A 137 32.96 -55.98 -42.58
CA LYS A 137 31.56 -55.47 -42.57
C LYS A 137 30.89 -55.78 -41.22
N ALA A 138 31.02 -57.02 -40.75
CA ALA A 138 30.50 -57.44 -39.44
C ALA A 138 31.22 -56.77 -38.25
N TYR A 139 32.52 -56.50 -38.34
CA TYR A 139 33.26 -55.73 -37.34
C TYR A 139 32.80 -54.26 -37.28
N CYS A 140 32.78 -53.58 -38.43
CA CYS A 140 32.34 -52.19 -38.57
C CYS A 140 30.92 -52.00 -38.02
N GLN A 141 29.95 -52.81 -38.45
CA GLN A 141 28.57 -52.71 -37.97
C GLN A 141 28.44 -52.93 -36.46
N LYS A 142 29.18 -53.90 -35.89
CA LYS A 142 29.19 -54.13 -34.43
C LYS A 142 29.81 -52.95 -33.68
N GLN A 143 30.91 -52.38 -34.16
CA GLN A 143 31.58 -51.26 -33.50
C GLN A 143 30.78 -49.96 -33.60
N PHE A 144 30.13 -49.69 -34.75
CA PHE A 144 29.20 -48.56 -34.86
C PHE A 144 28.07 -48.68 -33.84
N HIS A 145 27.31 -49.78 -33.81
CA HIS A 145 26.22 -49.94 -32.83
C HIS A 145 26.72 -49.92 -31.37
N ALA A 146 27.86 -50.54 -31.06
CA ALA A 146 28.43 -50.53 -29.72
C ALA A 146 28.92 -49.13 -29.27
N THR A 147 29.28 -48.26 -30.21
CA THR A 147 29.73 -46.89 -29.93
C THR A 147 28.58 -45.89 -29.94
N GLU A 148 27.60 -46.08 -30.84
CA GLU A 148 26.33 -45.35 -30.89
C GLU A 148 25.56 -45.49 -29.56
N MET A 149 25.41 -46.73 -29.05
CA MET A 149 24.80 -46.99 -27.74
C MET A 149 25.56 -46.30 -26.58
N LYS A 150 26.91 -46.30 -26.60
CA LYS A 150 27.73 -45.60 -25.60
C LYS A 150 27.53 -44.10 -25.67
N SER A 151 27.60 -43.51 -26.86
CA SER A 151 27.38 -42.09 -27.10
C SER A 151 25.98 -41.67 -26.62
N HIS A 152 24.95 -42.44 -26.94
CA HIS A 152 23.58 -42.14 -26.53
C HIS A 152 23.37 -42.25 -25.01
N SER A 153 24.04 -43.20 -24.34
CA SER A 153 24.03 -43.30 -22.87
C SER A 153 24.81 -42.15 -22.20
N GLN A 154 26.00 -41.80 -22.70
CA GLN A 154 26.79 -40.66 -22.21
C GLN A 154 26.06 -39.33 -22.42
N GLN A 155 25.31 -39.18 -23.51
CA GLN A 155 24.53 -37.97 -23.78
C GLN A 155 23.27 -37.87 -22.89
N GLN A 156 22.64 -39.00 -22.53
CA GLN A 156 21.60 -39.04 -21.49
C GLN A 156 22.17 -38.69 -20.11
N ASP A 157 23.31 -39.29 -19.73
CA ASP A 157 24.03 -38.99 -18.48
C ASP A 157 24.44 -37.52 -18.35
N LEU A 158 24.88 -36.90 -19.46
CA LEU A 158 25.23 -35.48 -19.49
C LEU A 158 23.99 -34.57 -19.40
N ALA A 159 22.84 -35.02 -19.90
CA ALA A 159 21.57 -34.30 -19.74
C ALA A 159 21.04 -34.40 -18.30
N SER A 160 21.10 -35.57 -17.66
CA SER A 160 20.68 -35.73 -16.26
C SER A 160 21.59 -34.97 -15.30
N LEU A 161 22.92 -35.06 -15.46
CA LEU A 161 23.87 -34.26 -14.68
C LEU A 161 23.65 -32.74 -14.89
N ALA A 162 23.35 -32.29 -16.11
CA ALA A 162 23.05 -30.88 -16.35
C ALA A 162 21.79 -30.41 -15.61
N ALA A 163 20.74 -31.25 -15.54
CA ALA A 163 19.52 -30.95 -14.79
C ALA A 163 19.76 -30.93 -13.26
N SER A 164 20.51 -31.89 -12.72
CA SER A 164 20.91 -31.90 -11.30
C SER A 164 21.73 -30.65 -10.93
N ILE A 165 22.70 -30.27 -11.77
CA ILE A 165 23.50 -29.05 -11.58
C ILE A 165 22.61 -27.80 -11.58
N SER A 166 21.62 -27.68 -12.50
CA SER A 166 20.74 -26.51 -12.49
C SER A 166 19.85 -26.46 -11.25
N GLN A 167 19.29 -27.59 -10.81
CA GLN A 167 18.45 -27.66 -9.61
C GLN A 167 19.25 -27.32 -8.34
N LYS A 168 20.43 -27.91 -8.15
CA LYS A 168 21.33 -27.58 -7.02
C LYS A 168 21.80 -26.12 -7.08
N ALA A 169 22.06 -25.58 -8.28
CA ALA A 169 22.45 -24.17 -8.49
C ALA A 169 21.32 -23.16 -8.33
N GLU A 170 20.07 -23.60 -8.20
CA GLU A 170 18.91 -22.77 -7.86
C GLU A 170 18.60 -22.88 -6.35
N ALA A 171 18.59 -24.09 -5.80
CA ALA A 171 18.44 -24.33 -4.37
C ALA A 171 19.51 -23.62 -3.52
N THR A 172 20.79 -23.66 -3.93
CA THR A 172 21.89 -22.95 -3.24
C THR A 172 21.73 -21.43 -3.28
N LYS A 173 21.19 -20.86 -4.37
CA LYS A 173 20.85 -19.42 -4.45
C LYS A 173 19.68 -19.07 -3.53
N GLN A 174 18.64 -19.90 -3.50
CA GLN A 174 17.49 -19.69 -2.63
C GLN A 174 17.91 -19.71 -1.16
N LEU A 175 18.64 -20.74 -0.70
CA LEU A 175 19.18 -20.80 0.66
C LEU A 175 20.10 -19.60 0.97
N ALA A 176 20.90 -19.14 -0.01
CA ALA A 176 21.71 -17.93 0.15
C ALA A 176 20.89 -16.63 0.29
N SER A 177 19.70 -16.54 -0.32
CA SER A 177 18.77 -15.42 -0.08
C SER A 177 18.01 -15.54 1.24
N GLU A 178 17.59 -16.74 1.63
CA GLU A 178 16.90 -16.97 2.92
C GLU A 178 17.81 -16.69 4.11
N VAL A 179 19.07 -17.14 4.08
CA VAL A 179 20.06 -16.83 5.14
C VAL A 179 20.30 -15.33 5.25
N LYS A 180 20.36 -14.59 4.12
CA LYS A 180 20.47 -13.12 4.14
C LYS A 180 19.23 -12.46 4.73
N GLN A 181 18.03 -12.88 4.34
CA GLN A 181 16.78 -12.35 4.88
C GLN A 181 16.68 -12.53 6.41
N LEU A 182 17.15 -13.67 6.95
CA LEU A 182 17.22 -13.88 8.40
C LEU A 182 18.28 -12.98 9.06
N GLN A 183 19.46 -12.80 8.44
CA GLN A 183 20.52 -11.91 8.94
C GLN A 183 20.06 -10.43 8.95
N ASP A 184 19.45 -9.96 7.86
CA ASP A 184 18.87 -8.62 7.75
C ASP A 184 17.70 -8.44 8.73
N GLY A 185 16.91 -9.49 8.97
CA GLY A 185 15.83 -9.53 9.95
C GLY A 185 16.31 -9.36 11.39
N ILE A 186 17.36 -10.09 11.81
CA ILE A 186 17.99 -9.92 13.12
C ILE A 186 18.56 -8.51 13.26
N ALA A 187 19.24 -7.98 12.24
CA ALA A 187 19.80 -6.63 12.29
C ALA A 187 18.72 -5.54 12.43
N ALA A 188 17.59 -5.69 11.72
CA ALA A 188 16.44 -4.80 11.85
C ALA A 188 15.74 -4.92 13.22
N MET A 189 15.68 -6.12 13.80
CA MET A 189 15.13 -6.35 15.13
C MET A 189 16.03 -5.74 16.22
N ASP A 190 17.34 -5.98 16.17
CA ASP A 190 18.32 -5.36 17.09
C ASP A 190 18.27 -3.82 17.01
N GLN A 191 18.11 -3.24 15.80
CA GLN A 191 17.90 -1.80 15.65
C GLN A 191 16.58 -1.32 16.27
N SER A 192 15.48 -2.07 16.08
CA SER A 192 14.17 -1.72 16.65
C SER A 192 14.14 -1.80 18.19
N ILE A 193 14.94 -2.68 18.78
CA ILE A 193 15.10 -2.77 20.24
C ILE A 193 15.92 -1.59 20.76
N ALA A 194 16.99 -1.20 20.04
CA ALA A 194 17.78 -0.02 20.40
C ALA A 194 16.93 1.26 20.41
N THR A 195 16.12 1.51 19.37
CA THR A 195 15.25 2.69 19.33
C THR A 195 14.15 2.62 20.38
N ALA A 196 13.52 1.46 20.61
CA ALA A 196 12.54 1.29 21.69
C ALA A 196 13.17 1.57 23.07
N GLY A 197 14.40 1.11 23.31
CA GLY A 197 15.15 1.36 24.54
C GLY A 197 15.61 2.81 24.72
N GLU A 198 15.74 3.59 23.64
CA GLU A 198 15.93 5.04 23.69
C GLU A 198 14.62 5.77 23.99
N THR A 199 13.51 5.41 23.32
CA THR A 199 12.18 5.98 23.59
C THR A 199 11.73 5.71 25.03
N ARG A 200 11.88 4.49 25.54
CA ARG A 200 11.53 4.16 26.94
C ARG A 200 12.36 4.93 27.98
N LYS A 201 13.60 5.33 27.67
CA LYS A 201 14.39 6.20 28.56
C LYS A 201 13.84 7.63 28.59
N ALA A 202 13.42 8.15 27.44
CA ALA A 202 12.80 9.48 27.36
C ALA A 202 11.44 9.50 28.07
N GLU A 203 10.55 8.54 27.77
CA GLU A 203 9.26 8.38 28.45
C GLU A 203 9.41 8.24 29.98
N HIS A 204 10.39 7.45 30.44
CA HIS A 204 10.65 7.28 31.87
C HIS A 204 11.21 8.55 32.52
N GLN A 205 11.99 9.36 31.81
CA GLN A 205 12.44 10.66 32.31
C GLN A 205 11.26 11.65 32.40
N GLU A 206 10.43 11.75 31.35
CA GLU A 206 9.21 12.57 31.37
C GLU A 206 8.25 12.16 32.50
N PHE A 207 8.12 10.85 32.77
CA PHE A 207 7.38 10.33 33.91
C PHE A 207 8.00 10.73 35.26
N GLN A 208 9.32 10.67 35.42
CA GLN A 208 9.99 11.13 36.64
C GLN A 208 9.78 12.63 36.88
N GLU A 209 9.90 13.45 35.83
CA GLU A 209 9.69 14.90 35.89
C GLU A 209 8.23 15.22 36.28
N LEU A 210 7.24 14.61 35.62
CA LEU A 210 5.81 14.71 35.97
C LEU A 210 5.52 14.26 37.42
N MET A 211 6.11 13.14 37.84
CA MET A 211 5.98 12.66 39.22
C MET A 211 6.53 13.68 40.24
N THR A 212 7.58 14.44 39.91
CA THR A 212 8.08 15.51 40.78
C THR A 212 7.22 16.77 40.74
N SER A 213 6.67 17.16 39.58
CA SER A 213 5.75 18.32 39.51
C SER A 213 4.51 18.06 40.34
N ASP A 214 3.86 16.92 40.14
CA ASP A 214 2.52 16.67 40.67
C ASP A 214 2.57 16.38 42.18
N THR A 215 3.62 15.71 42.67
CA THR A 215 3.84 15.56 44.13
C THR A 215 4.18 16.89 44.81
N SER A 216 4.88 17.81 44.12
CA SER A 216 5.11 19.16 44.66
C SER A 216 3.85 20.02 44.63
N ALA A 217 2.99 19.88 43.62
CA ALA A 217 1.70 20.56 43.52
C ALA A 217 0.75 20.14 44.65
N VAL A 218 0.68 18.84 44.98
CA VAL A 218 -0.06 18.32 46.14
C VAL A 218 0.44 18.97 47.45
N GLN A 219 1.76 19.04 47.67
CA GLN A 219 2.33 19.69 48.86
C GLN A 219 1.99 21.18 48.94
N LEU A 220 2.00 21.91 47.82
CA LEU A 220 1.62 23.32 47.77
C LEU A 220 0.13 23.52 48.09
N LEU A 221 -0.76 22.67 47.57
CA LEU A 221 -2.19 22.69 47.89
C LEU A 221 -2.44 22.39 49.38
N GLU A 222 -1.73 21.43 49.98
CA GLU A 222 -1.80 21.15 51.42
C GLU A 222 -1.34 22.35 52.26
N MET A 223 -0.22 23.00 51.91
CA MET A 223 0.26 24.19 52.62
C MET A 223 -0.71 25.38 52.51
N ALA A 224 -1.31 25.59 51.34
CA ALA A 224 -2.32 26.63 51.14
C ALA A 224 -3.62 26.33 51.93
N LYS A 225 -4.11 25.08 51.89
CA LYS A 225 -5.24 24.62 52.71
C LYS A 225 -4.97 24.82 54.20
N ALA A 226 -3.77 24.46 54.68
CA ALA A 226 -3.35 24.62 56.07
C ALA A 226 -3.21 26.08 56.54
N ARG A 227 -3.06 27.04 55.62
CA ARG A 227 -3.17 28.48 55.92
C ARG A 227 -4.64 28.90 56.06
N LEU A 228 -5.48 28.59 55.07
CA LEU A 228 -6.90 28.98 55.05
C LEU A 228 -7.69 28.36 56.22
N ALA A 229 -7.43 27.09 56.55
CA ALA A 229 -8.11 26.38 57.64
C ALA A 229 -7.95 27.07 59.01
N LYS A 230 -6.86 27.83 59.24
CA LYS A 230 -6.62 28.54 60.51
C LYS A 230 -7.60 29.68 60.77
N VAL A 231 -8.15 30.29 59.71
CA VAL A 231 -9.15 31.37 59.85
C VAL A 231 -10.57 30.82 59.91
N TYR A 232 -10.90 29.83 59.08
CA TYR A 232 -12.25 29.26 59.07
C TYR A 232 -12.53 28.32 60.25
N HIS A 233 -11.50 27.71 60.86
CA HIS A 233 -11.64 26.83 62.02
C HIS A 233 -10.62 27.18 63.14
N PRO A 234 -10.81 28.29 63.89
CA PRO A 234 -9.89 28.67 64.97
C PRO A 234 -9.74 27.59 66.07
N GLY A 235 -10.77 26.78 66.31
CA GLY A 235 -10.69 25.62 67.22
C GLY A 235 -9.95 24.40 66.66
N ALA A 236 -9.96 24.18 65.34
CA ALA A 236 -9.27 23.02 64.73
C ALA A 236 -7.77 23.28 64.53
N ALA A 237 -7.34 24.54 64.46
CA ALA A 237 -5.93 24.92 64.43
C ALA A 237 -5.14 24.42 65.65
N ALA A 238 -5.80 24.23 66.80
CA ALA A 238 -5.22 23.64 68.02
C ALA A 238 -5.16 22.08 67.97
N LEU A 239 -5.92 21.44 67.08
CA LEU A 239 -5.93 19.98 66.93
C LEU A 239 -4.91 19.50 65.88
N LEU A 240 -4.76 20.22 64.76
CA LEU A 240 -3.80 19.90 63.70
C LEU A 240 -2.33 19.97 64.16
N SER A 241 -2.03 20.68 65.24
CA SER A 241 -0.67 20.82 65.78
C SER A 241 -0.23 19.68 66.71
N THR A 242 -1.13 18.76 67.09
CA THR A 242 -0.90 17.90 68.27
C THR A 242 -1.32 16.42 68.11
N SER A 243 -1.58 15.93 66.90
CA SER A 243 -1.84 14.50 66.64
C SER A 243 -0.97 13.95 65.52
N THR A 244 -0.19 12.91 65.83
CA THR A 244 0.63 12.14 64.88
C THR A 244 -0.13 11.03 64.17
N ASN A 245 -1.43 10.85 64.45
CA ASN A 245 -2.26 9.76 63.89
C ASN A 245 -3.40 10.34 63.04
N ALA A 246 -3.21 10.38 61.71
CA ALA A 246 -4.07 11.14 60.78
C ALA A 246 -5.31 10.39 60.25
N SER A 247 -5.49 9.10 60.55
CA SER A 247 -6.43 8.21 59.82
C SER A 247 -7.88 8.20 60.29
N VAL A 248 -8.19 8.67 61.51
CA VAL A 248 -9.54 8.52 62.12
C VAL A 248 -10.33 9.83 62.17
N ALA A 249 -9.64 10.99 62.25
CA ALA A 249 -10.31 12.29 62.37
C ALA A 249 -11.00 12.76 61.07
N SER A 250 -10.49 12.35 59.90
CA SER A 250 -11.02 12.69 58.58
C SER A 250 -12.43 12.13 58.33
N VAL A 251 -12.70 10.91 58.79
CA VAL A 251 -13.97 10.21 58.56
C VAL A 251 -15.14 10.90 59.26
N HIS A 252 -14.94 11.40 60.48
CA HIS A 252 -15.99 12.09 61.23
C HIS A 252 -16.26 13.51 60.72
N LEU A 253 -15.24 14.19 60.18
CA LEU A 253 -15.38 15.55 59.64
C LEU A 253 -16.19 15.55 58.32
N ASN A 254 -15.91 14.60 57.42
CA ASN A 254 -16.60 14.50 56.14
C ASN A 254 -18.09 14.13 56.28
N ALA A 255 -18.48 13.44 57.36
CA ALA A 255 -19.86 13.05 57.62
C ALA A 255 -20.81 14.24 57.92
N GLN A 256 -20.28 15.39 58.35
CA GLN A 256 -21.06 16.62 58.52
C GLN A 256 -21.06 17.53 57.27
N LEU A 257 -20.13 17.31 56.34
CA LEU A 257 -19.80 18.26 55.26
C LEU A 257 -20.77 18.22 54.07
N SER A 258 -21.54 17.14 53.92
CA SER A 258 -22.32 16.82 52.71
C SER A 258 -23.81 17.22 52.77
N LYS A 259 -24.23 18.02 53.76
CA LYS A 259 -25.65 18.29 54.04
C LYS A 259 -26.19 19.69 53.69
N HIS A 260 -25.36 20.63 53.24
CA HIS A 260 -25.80 21.97 52.85
C HIS A 260 -25.64 22.22 51.35
N GLY A 261 -26.79 22.27 50.65
CA GLY A 261 -26.86 22.73 49.27
C GLY A 261 -26.70 24.25 49.14
N PHE A 262 -26.54 24.73 47.92
CA PHE A 262 -26.30 26.14 47.60
C PHE A 262 -27.54 27.01 47.92
N VAL A 263 -27.45 27.83 48.97
CA VAL A 263 -28.50 28.79 49.38
C VAL A 263 -28.00 30.21 49.13
N ALA A 264 -28.77 31.01 48.39
CA ALA A 264 -28.45 32.41 48.15
C ALA A 264 -28.50 33.23 49.47
N PRO A 265 -27.65 34.25 49.64
CA PRO A 265 -27.56 34.99 50.90
C PRO A 265 -28.88 35.75 51.21
N PRO A 266 -29.39 35.69 52.45
CA PRO A 266 -30.59 36.42 52.84
C PRO A 266 -30.36 37.94 52.80
N ALA A 267 -31.36 38.68 52.32
CA ALA A 267 -31.24 40.11 52.01
C ALA A 267 -31.16 41.05 53.24
N THR A 268 -31.27 40.54 54.46
CA THR A 268 -31.31 41.32 55.72
C THR A 268 -30.32 40.75 56.74
N VAL A 269 -29.25 41.50 57.03
CA VAL A 269 -28.13 41.01 57.85
C VAL A 269 -28.31 41.35 59.34
N GLU A 270 -29.30 40.70 59.96
CA GLU A 270 -29.56 40.77 61.41
C GLU A 270 -29.08 39.48 62.09
N GLY A 271 -27.90 39.55 62.71
CA GLY A 271 -27.23 38.41 63.37
C GLY A 271 -25.72 38.59 63.46
N GLU A 272 -25.06 37.70 64.21
CA GLU A 272 -23.60 37.58 64.22
C GLU A 272 -23.07 37.03 62.89
N TYR A 273 -21.78 37.29 62.61
CA TYR A 273 -21.13 36.83 61.38
C TYR A 273 -20.78 35.34 61.47
N GLN A 274 -21.52 34.50 60.74
CA GLN A 274 -21.25 33.07 60.66
C GLN A 274 -20.30 32.76 59.49
N THR A 275 -19.08 32.29 59.81
CA THR A 275 -18.05 31.85 58.84
C THR A 275 -18.43 30.58 58.07
N GLN A 276 -19.62 30.02 58.31
CA GLN A 276 -20.13 28.75 57.77
C GLN A 276 -20.38 28.73 56.25
N GLN A 277 -20.11 29.79 55.50
CA GLN A 277 -20.33 29.85 54.05
C GLN A 277 -19.07 29.63 53.19
N SER A 278 -17.88 29.48 53.80
CA SER A 278 -16.62 29.34 53.04
C SER A 278 -16.24 27.89 52.65
N TYR A 279 -17.04 26.88 53.02
CA TYR A 279 -16.73 25.46 52.77
C TYR A 279 -16.46 25.11 51.30
N GLY A 280 -17.08 25.83 50.35
CA GLY A 280 -16.90 25.59 48.92
C GLY A 280 -15.45 25.70 48.44
N VAL A 281 -14.67 26.66 48.95
CA VAL A 281 -13.28 26.85 48.49
C VAL A 281 -12.37 25.74 49.01
N LEU A 282 -12.51 25.37 50.30
CA LEU A 282 -11.75 24.25 50.87
C LEU A 282 -12.13 22.92 50.20
N SER A 283 -13.41 22.71 49.89
CA SER A 283 -13.87 21.53 49.15
C SER A 283 -13.31 21.48 47.72
N MET A 284 -13.21 22.61 47.01
CA MET A 284 -12.60 22.64 45.68
C MET A 284 -11.10 22.34 45.73
N MET A 285 -10.38 22.80 46.75
CA MET A 285 -8.96 22.45 46.94
C MET A 285 -8.77 20.96 47.28
N ASP A 286 -9.70 20.35 48.03
CA ASP A 286 -9.69 18.92 48.30
C ASP A 286 -10.05 18.07 47.06
N SER A 287 -10.99 18.53 46.22
CA SER A 287 -11.23 17.93 44.89
C SER A 287 -9.97 17.96 44.05
N LEU A 288 -9.38 19.15 43.83
CA LEU A 288 -8.15 19.31 43.02
C LEU A 288 -6.98 18.48 43.56
N LYS A 289 -6.82 18.36 44.88
CA LYS A 289 -5.82 17.47 45.47
C LYS A 289 -6.13 16.01 45.13
N SER A 290 -7.37 15.56 45.31
CA SER A 290 -7.78 14.18 45.02
C SER A 290 -7.67 13.82 43.54
N ASP A 291 -7.91 14.78 42.65
CA ASP A 291 -7.75 14.62 41.21
C ASP A 291 -6.27 14.41 40.84
N ILE A 292 -5.35 15.21 41.40
CA ILE A 292 -3.89 15.06 41.18
C ILE A 292 -3.37 13.76 41.83
N GLU A 293 -3.86 13.37 43.01
CA GLU A 293 -3.50 12.07 43.62
C GLU A 293 -4.00 10.88 42.76
N GLN A 294 -5.10 11.04 42.03
CA GLN A 294 -5.57 10.07 41.04
C GLN A 294 -4.73 10.08 39.75
N GLU A 295 -4.36 11.25 39.21
CA GLU A 295 -3.42 11.35 38.07
C GLU A 295 -2.09 10.64 38.39
N ILE A 296 -1.52 10.89 39.57
CA ILE A 296 -0.31 10.20 40.08
C ILE A 296 -0.50 8.68 40.18
N ALA A 297 -1.68 8.21 40.61
CA ALA A 297 -1.95 6.78 40.75
C ALA A 297 -2.08 6.09 39.37
N LEU A 298 -2.76 6.73 38.42
CA LEU A 298 -2.90 6.26 37.05
C LEU A 298 -1.55 6.23 36.32
N ALA A 299 -0.78 7.31 36.37
CA ALA A 299 0.54 7.38 35.73
C ALA A 299 1.50 6.25 36.20
N LYS A 300 1.46 5.91 37.50
CA LYS A 300 2.22 4.77 38.06
C LYS A 300 1.73 3.41 37.56
N MET A 301 0.42 3.25 37.36
CA MET A 301 -0.14 2.01 36.81
C MET A 301 0.23 1.86 35.32
N ASP A 302 0.14 2.95 34.56
CA ASP A 302 0.45 2.96 33.13
C ASP A 302 1.93 2.69 32.86
N GLU A 303 2.85 3.40 33.52
CA GLU A 303 4.30 3.18 33.40
C GLU A 303 4.70 1.78 33.90
N GLY A 304 4.11 1.30 35.00
CA GLY A 304 4.29 -0.06 35.48
C GLY A 304 3.77 -1.13 34.49
N SER A 305 2.79 -0.80 33.65
CA SER A 305 2.34 -1.66 32.54
C SER A 305 3.27 -1.57 31.31
N ALA A 306 3.80 -0.38 31.02
CA ALA A 306 4.68 -0.11 29.89
C ALA A 306 6.05 -0.76 30.10
N GLN A 307 6.59 -0.71 31.32
CA GLN A 307 7.82 -1.41 31.69
C GLN A 307 7.68 -2.93 31.51
N LYS A 308 6.59 -3.54 32.00
CA LYS A 308 6.35 -4.99 31.82
C LYS A 308 6.25 -5.40 30.35
N LYS A 309 5.49 -4.65 29.54
CA LYS A 309 5.40 -4.89 28.08
C LYS A 309 6.78 -4.78 27.42
N TYR A 310 7.62 -3.82 27.84
CA TYR A 310 8.98 -3.70 27.33
C TYR A 310 9.85 -4.91 27.71
N GLU A 311 9.84 -5.33 28.97
CA GLU A 311 10.54 -6.54 29.46
C GLU A 311 10.07 -7.82 28.74
N GLU A 312 8.76 -7.97 28.49
CA GLU A 312 8.18 -9.04 27.68
C GLU A 312 8.69 -8.99 26.22
N THR A 313 8.69 -7.82 25.58
CA THR A 313 9.21 -7.70 24.20
C THR A 313 10.70 -7.97 24.09
N LEU A 314 11.50 -7.64 25.11
CA LEU A 314 12.92 -8.01 25.17
C LEU A 314 13.10 -9.53 25.29
N ALA A 315 12.31 -10.19 26.15
CA ALA A 315 12.37 -11.63 26.34
C ALA A 315 11.94 -12.40 25.06
N ASP A 316 10.90 -11.93 24.37
CA ASP A 316 10.44 -12.55 23.12
C ASP A 316 11.36 -12.25 21.93
N ALA A 317 12.00 -11.06 21.90
CA ALA A 317 13.05 -10.77 20.92
C ALA A 317 14.29 -11.66 21.13
N ALA A 318 14.71 -11.90 22.38
CA ALA A 318 15.81 -12.82 22.69
C ALA A 318 15.53 -14.24 22.18
N LYS A 319 14.34 -14.80 22.48
CA LYS A 319 13.92 -16.12 21.97
C LYS A 319 13.91 -16.19 20.45
N LYS A 320 13.40 -15.16 19.77
CA LYS A 320 13.41 -15.07 18.29
C LYS A 320 14.82 -15.03 17.75
N ARG A 321 15.70 -14.22 18.34
CA ARG A 321 17.10 -14.08 17.96
C ARG A 321 17.86 -15.41 18.09
N GLU A 322 17.60 -16.18 19.15
CA GLU A 322 18.14 -17.54 19.31
C GLU A 322 17.60 -18.49 18.22
N ALA A 323 16.28 -18.50 17.99
CA ALA A 323 15.67 -19.33 16.95
C ALA A 323 16.20 -19.00 15.54
N ASP A 324 16.23 -17.73 15.15
CA ASP A 324 16.73 -17.27 13.85
C ASP A 324 18.21 -17.59 13.67
N LEU A 325 19.04 -17.51 14.74
CA LEU A 325 20.44 -17.95 14.71
C LEU A 325 20.57 -19.46 14.50
N THR A 326 19.72 -20.29 15.12
CA THR A 326 19.72 -21.75 14.85
C THR A 326 19.29 -22.06 13.42
N LEU A 327 18.27 -21.37 12.89
CA LEU A 327 17.81 -21.53 11.50
C LEU A 327 18.87 -21.06 10.49
N ILE A 328 19.63 -20.00 10.79
CA ILE A 328 20.79 -19.58 9.99
C ILE A 328 21.87 -20.67 10.02
N ALA A 329 22.17 -21.25 11.19
CA ALA A 329 23.16 -22.33 11.29
C ALA A 329 22.75 -23.55 10.43
N GLU A 330 21.52 -24.05 10.57
CA GLU A 330 21.00 -25.17 9.78
C GLU A 330 20.98 -24.88 8.28
N LYS A 331 20.43 -23.73 7.86
CA LYS A 331 20.38 -23.34 6.44
C LYS A 331 21.78 -23.12 5.85
N SER A 332 22.72 -22.57 6.62
CA SER A 332 24.11 -22.40 6.16
C SER A 332 24.83 -23.73 5.99
N LYS A 333 24.57 -24.72 6.86
CA LYS A 333 25.08 -26.08 6.70
C LYS A 333 24.48 -26.74 5.47
N ASN A 334 23.16 -26.76 5.34
CA ASN A 334 22.47 -27.36 4.18
C ASN A 334 22.89 -26.71 2.86
N LYS A 335 23.21 -25.41 2.86
CA LYS A 335 23.81 -24.71 1.73
C LYS A 335 25.22 -25.20 1.41
N ALA A 336 26.09 -25.38 2.41
CA ALA A 336 27.45 -25.87 2.23
C ALA A 336 27.46 -27.32 1.71
N ASP A 337 26.62 -28.18 2.29
CA ASP A 337 26.42 -29.56 1.86
C ASP A 337 25.99 -29.58 0.36
N LEU A 338 25.00 -28.77 -0.03
CA LEU A 338 24.57 -28.63 -1.43
C LEU A 338 25.60 -27.97 -2.36
N GLU A 339 26.49 -27.11 -1.87
CA GLU A 339 27.57 -26.52 -2.68
C GLU A 339 28.68 -27.54 -2.98
N MET A 340 28.99 -28.44 -2.04
CA MET A 340 29.87 -29.59 -2.28
C MET A 340 29.26 -30.53 -3.33
N ASP A 341 28.02 -30.94 -3.11
CA ASP A 341 27.22 -31.83 -3.99
C ASP A 341 27.15 -31.33 -5.45
N LEU A 342 27.14 -30.01 -5.62
CA LEU A 342 27.07 -29.31 -6.90
C LEU A 342 28.45 -29.24 -7.59
N ASP A 343 29.53 -29.07 -6.82
CA ASP A 343 30.90 -29.11 -7.35
C ASP A 343 31.35 -30.55 -7.70
N GLU A 344 30.86 -31.57 -7.00
CA GLU A 344 31.01 -32.98 -7.39
C GLU A 344 30.27 -33.27 -8.71
N ASP A 345 29.00 -32.87 -8.87
CA ASP A 345 28.27 -33.02 -10.13
C ASP A 345 28.97 -32.28 -11.29
N LYS A 346 29.52 -31.08 -11.06
CA LYS A 346 30.34 -30.37 -12.05
C LYS A 346 31.59 -31.18 -12.45
N ALA A 347 32.26 -31.81 -11.49
CA ALA A 347 33.43 -32.64 -11.75
C ALA A 347 33.06 -33.89 -12.56
N ALA A 348 31.99 -34.60 -12.18
CA ALA A 348 31.45 -35.74 -12.93
C ALA A 348 31.03 -35.34 -14.36
N SER A 349 30.37 -34.19 -14.53
CA SER A 349 30.00 -33.65 -15.85
C SER A 349 31.21 -33.31 -16.72
N ARG A 350 32.31 -32.81 -16.12
CA ARG A 350 33.58 -32.60 -16.84
C ARG A 350 34.20 -33.93 -17.29
N GLY A 351 34.23 -34.93 -16.40
CA GLY A 351 34.69 -36.29 -16.71
C GLY A 351 33.94 -36.90 -17.89
N LYS A 352 32.61 -37.02 -17.78
CA LYS A 352 31.78 -37.57 -18.87
C LYS A 352 31.84 -36.76 -20.17
N LYS A 353 32.12 -35.45 -20.13
CA LYS A 353 32.41 -34.66 -21.35
C LYS A 353 33.74 -35.02 -22.00
N THR A 354 34.78 -35.30 -21.22
CA THR A 354 36.06 -35.80 -21.79
C THR A 354 35.93 -37.21 -22.35
N GLU A 355 35.16 -38.10 -21.72
CA GLU A 355 34.85 -39.42 -22.29
C GLU A 355 34.02 -39.32 -23.57
N ALA A 356 32.99 -38.47 -23.60
CA ALA A 356 32.16 -38.26 -24.78
C ALA A 356 32.97 -37.69 -25.96
N ALA A 357 33.93 -36.78 -25.70
CA ALA A 357 34.88 -36.31 -26.70
C ALA A 357 35.75 -37.45 -27.24
N ALA A 358 36.32 -38.29 -26.35
CA ALA A 358 37.11 -39.45 -26.76
C ALA A 358 36.31 -40.48 -27.58
N THR A 359 35.03 -40.71 -27.25
CA THR A 359 34.15 -41.56 -28.08
C THR A 359 33.82 -40.90 -29.42
N ALA A 360 33.63 -39.58 -29.48
CA ALA A 360 33.39 -38.88 -30.74
C ALA A 360 34.62 -38.90 -31.65
N ASP A 361 35.84 -38.85 -31.10
CA ASP A 361 37.08 -39.03 -31.87
C ASP A 361 37.27 -40.48 -32.33
N PHE A 362 36.89 -41.48 -31.51
CA PHE A 362 36.85 -42.87 -31.94
C PHE A 362 35.85 -43.10 -33.08
N VAL A 363 34.67 -42.47 -33.04
CA VAL A 363 33.68 -42.51 -34.15
C VAL A 363 34.25 -41.93 -35.45
N LYS A 364 34.97 -40.79 -35.40
CA LYS A 364 35.63 -40.21 -36.59
C LYS A 364 36.61 -41.19 -37.23
N ASN A 365 37.45 -41.83 -36.42
CA ASN A 365 38.41 -42.83 -36.91
C ASN A 365 37.68 -44.02 -37.54
N LEU A 366 36.60 -44.50 -36.91
CA LEU A 366 35.80 -45.61 -37.43
C LEU A 366 35.14 -45.29 -38.78
N HIS A 367 34.67 -44.05 -38.97
CA HIS A 367 34.20 -43.59 -40.28
C HIS A 367 35.31 -43.61 -41.35
N THR A 368 36.54 -43.15 -41.03
CA THR A 368 37.65 -43.19 -41.99
C THR A 368 38.06 -44.61 -42.41
N GLU A 369 37.93 -45.59 -41.52
CA GLU A 369 38.22 -47.00 -41.81
C GLU A 369 37.07 -47.71 -42.53
N CYS A 370 35.82 -47.51 -42.07
CA CYS A 370 34.68 -48.33 -42.44
C CYS A 370 33.80 -47.76 -43.55
N ASP A 371 33.63 -46.44 -43.69
CA ASP A 371 32.61 -45.87 -44.60
C ASP A 371 32.89 -46.24 -46.07
N SER A 372 34.15 -46.17 -46.49
CA SER A 372 34.58 -46.54 -47.84
C SER A 372 34.34 -48.03 -48.16
N LEU A 373 34.37 -48.89 -47.13
CA LEU A 373 34.08 -50.31 -47.24
C LEU A 373 32.58 -50.56 -47.26
N LEU A 374 31.80 -49.96 -46.36
CA LEU A 374 30.36 -50.15 -46.28
C LEU A 374 29.62 -49.62 -47.52
N GLN A 375 29.96 -48.42 -48.01
CA GLN A 375 29.34 -47.82 -49.20
C GLN A 375 29.60 -48.61 -50.49
N ASN A 376 30.72 -49.34 -50.56
CA ASN A 376 31.15 -50.06 -51.75
C ASN A 376 31.10 -51.58 -51.60
N PHE A 377 30.65 -52.13 -50.45
CA PHE A 377 30.74 -53.56 -50.18
C PHE A 377 29.95 -54.37 -51.20
N ASP A 378 28.71 -53.96 -51.46
CA ASP A 378 27.80 -54.77 -52.28
C ASP A 378 28.28 -54.76 -53.75
N LEU A 379 28.77 -53.61 -54.25
CA LEU A 379 29.47 -53.49 -55.54
C LEU A 379 30.75 -54.34 -55.62
N ARG A 380 31.54 -54.45 -54.54
CA ARG A 380 32.73 -55.33 -54.49
C ARG A 380 32.33 -56.81 -54.45
N ALA A 381 31.25 -57.16 -53.76
CA ALA A 381 30.75 -58.53 -53.67
C ALA A 381 30.19 -59.01 -55.01
N GLU A 382 29.43 -58.14 -55.70
CA GLU A 382 28.94 -58.34 -57.07
C GLU A 382 30.12 -58.47 -58.04
N ALA A 383 31.02 -57.48 -58.09
CA ALA A 383 32.18 -57.51 -58.98
C ALA A 383 33.10 -58.73 -58.76
N ARG A 384 33.30 -59.19 -57.50
CA ARG A 384 34.06 -60.42 -57.22
C ARG A 384 33.27 -61.69 -57.51
N SER A 385 31.94 -61.68 -57.44
CA SER A 385 31.11 -62.79 -57.90
C SER A 385 31.24 -62.95 -59.41
N ASP A 386 31.10 -61.85 -60.14
CA ASP A 386 31.23 -61.77 -61.59
C ASP A 386 32.65 -62.09 -62.06
N GLU A 387 33.68 -61.54 -61.42
CA GLU A 387 35.07 -61.86 -61.76
C GLU A 387 35.37 -63.34 -61.49
N LYS A 388 34.94 -63.89 -60.35
CA LYS A 388 35.07 -65.32 -60.05
C LYS A 388 34.32 -66.19 -61.05
N GLU A 389 33.11 -65.82 -61.48
CA GLU A 389 32.40 -66.58 -62.51
C GLU A 389 33.07 -66.43 -63.87
N ASN A 390 33.52 -65.23 -64.25
CA ASN A 390 34.24 -64.98 -65.49
C ASN A 390 35.62 -65.65 -65.54
N LEU A 391 36.30 -65.82 -64.40
CA LEU A 391 37.54 -66.61 -64.28
C LEU A 391 37.26 -68.12 -64.36
N VAL A 392 36.14 -68.60 -63.81
CA VAL A 392 35.69 -69.99 -64.01
C VAL A 392 35.31 -70.22 -65.47
N ARG A 393 34.54 -69.32 -66.10
CA ARG A 393 34.21 -69.34 -67.53
C ARG A 393 35.49 -69.32 -68.37
N ALA A 394 36.44 -68.41 -68.11
CA ALA A 394 37.73 -68.36 -68.79
C ALA A 394 38.55 -69.64 -68.61
N LYS A 395 38.59 -70.23 -67.39
CA LYS A 395 39.22 -71.53 -67.15
C LYS A 395 38.54 -72.65 -67.94
N THR A 396 37.21 -72.68 -68.04
CA THR A 396 36.51 -73.65 -68.90
C THR A 396 36.81 -73.42 -70.38
N VAL A 397 36.85 -72.16 -70.86
CA VAL A 397 37.21 -71.84 -72.25
C VAL A 397 38.65 -72.27 -72.56
N LEU A 398 39.62 -71.96 -71.70
CA LEU A 398 41.02 -72.35 -71.89
C LEU A 398 41.24 -73.87 -71.82
N THR A 399 40.46 -74.60 -71.00
CA THR A 399 40.50 -76.07 -70.97
C THR A 399 39.71 -76.73 -72.10
N ASN A 400 38.67 -76.09 -72.63
CA ASN A 400 37.88 -76.56 -73.78
C ASN A 400 38.54 -76.24 -75.13
N ALA A 401 39.30 -75.15 -75.23
CA ALA A 401 40.17 -74.84 -76.38
C ALA A 401 41.21 -75.95 -76.64
N ARG A 402 41.55 -76.73 -75.60
CA ARG A 402 42.38 -77.94 -75.68
C ARG A 402 41.69 -79.14 -76.32
N ARG A 403 40.39 -79.06 -76.66
CA ARG A 403 39.55 -80.22 -77.06
C ARG A 403 38.77 -80.09 -78.36
N GLN A 404 38.47 -78.90 -78.89
CA GLN A 404 37.58 -78.79 -80.05
C GLN A 404 38.28 -78.82 -81.41
N LYS A 405 38.45 -80.03 -81.95
CA LYS A 405 38.39 -80.29 -83.40
C LYS A 405 36.96 -80.75 -83.73
N LYS A 406 36.36 -80.18 -84.79
CA LYS A 406 34.98 -80.38 -85.32
C LYS A 406 33.86 -79.50 -84.73
N LEU A 407 33.37 -78.63 -85.62
CA LEU A 407 32.02 -78.05 -85.76
C LEU A 407 31.19 -79.00 -86.71
N PRO A 408 29.98 -78.71 -87.26
CA PRO A 408 29.09 -77.54 -87.10
C PRO A 408 27.55 -77.83 -87.07
N LEU A 409 26.76 -76.74 -87.23
CA LEU A 409 25.35 -76.62 -87.69
C LEU A 409 24.19 -76.79 -86.66
N ALA A 410 23.01 -76.17 -86.82
CA ALA A 410 22.60 -74.82 -87.31
C ALA A 410 21.05 -74.68 -87.35
N LEU A 411 20.53 -73.44 -87.18
CA LEU A 411 19.13 -72.98 -87.46
C LEU A 411 17.98 -73.68 -86.67
N GLU A 412 16.74 -73.16 -86.60
CA GLU A 412 16.19 -71.79 -86.43
C GLU A 412 14.67 -71.89 -86.11
N SER A 413 13.98 -70.74 -85.93
CA SER A 413 12.50 -70.58 -85.94
C SER A 413 11.72 -71.16 -84.73
N LEU A 414 10.54 -70.66 -84.31
CA LEU A 414 9.94 -69.31 -84.41
C LEU A 414 8.89 -69.13 -83.27
N GLN A 415 8.47 -67.87 -83.08
CA GLN A 415 7.13 -67.31 -82.73
C GLN A 415 5.91 -68.28 -82.62
N LEU A 416 4.80 -68.01 -81.92
CA LEU A 416 4.10 -66.79 -81.41
C LEU A 416 3.15 -67.31 -80.25
N GLU A 417 2.42 -66.61 -79.35
CA GLU A 417 2.17 -65.22 -78.85
C GLU A 417 1.62 -65.38 -77.38
N ALA A 418 0.83 -64.55 -76.65
CA ALA A 418 0.16 -63.23 -76.78
C ALA A 418 -0.35 -62.69 -75.41
N LEU A 419 -0.58 -61.36 -75.33
CA LEU A 419 -1.70 -60.62 -74.65
C LEU A 419 -2.00 -60.86 -73.14
N LEU A 420 -2.33 -59.88 -72.27
CA LEU A 420 -2.65 -58.43 -72.34
C LEU A 420 -2.07 -57.77 -71.04
N ALA A 421 -1.36 -56.63 -71.08
CA ALA A 421 -1.85 -55.23 -71.09
C ALA A 421 -2.17 -54.66 -69.67
N ASP A 422 -2.01 -53.36 -69.36
CA ASP A 422 -1.61 -52.24 -70.21
C ASP A 422 -0.94 -51.06 -69.44
N THR A 423 -0.01 -50.37 -70.13
CA THR A 423 0.23 -48.90 -70.29
C THR A 423 0.05 -47.87 -69.13
N ALA A 424 0.61 -46.65 -69.17
CA ALA A 424 1.75 -45.99 -69.85
C ALA A 424 2.12 -44.72 -69.02
N LEU A 425 3.36 -44.28 -68.82
CA LEU A 425 4.41 -43.82 -69.76
C LEU A 425 4.04 -42.45 -70.41
N LEU A 426 4.49 -41.30 -69.88
CA LEU A 426 5.75 -40.57 -70.16
C LEU A 426 5.82 -39.95 -71.58
N LEU A 427 6.12 -38.64 -71.72
CA LEU A 427 7.20 -38.10 -72.61
C LEU A 427 7.28 -36.57 -72.69
N CYS A 428 8.44 -36.10 -73.19
CA CYS A 428 8.76 -34.69 -73.46
C CYS A 428 8.44 -34.29 -74.92
N ALA A 429 8.28 -32.99 -75.17
CA ALA A 429 8.34 -32.39 -76.52
C ALA A 429 9.20 -31.11 -76.49
N SER A 430 9.72 -30.67 -77.65
CA SER A 430 10.85 -29.73 -77.72
C SER A 430 10.57 -28.45 -78.53
N ALA A 431 11.07 -27.33 -78.00
CA ALA A 431 11.44 -26.07 -78.65
C ALA A 431 10.40 -25.27 -79.50
N LYS A 432 10.41 -23.93 -79.32
CA LYS A 432 10.96 -22.94 -80.31
C LYS A 432 10.16 -21.61 -80.38
N GLY A 433 10.76 -20.51 -79.89
CA GLY A 433 10.74 -19.23 -80.64
C GLY A 433 9.86 -18.05 -80.20
N ARG A 434 10.42 -17.19 -79.33
CA ARG A 434 10.67 -15.73 -79.55
C ARG A 434 9.51 -14.69 -79.49
N HIS A 435 9.83 -13.57 -78.82
CA HIS A 435 9.28 -12.17 -78.89
C HIS A 435 8.33 -11.64 -77.79
N HIS A 436 8.78 -10.55 -77.13
CA HIS A 436 8.08 -9.35 -76.60
C HIS A 436 6.82 -9.49 -75.69
N ALA A 437 6.53 -8.64 -74.68
CA ALA A 437 7.17 -7.40 -74.20
C ALA A 437 6.89 -7.12 -72.69
N HIS A 438 7.28 -5.92 -72.21
CA HIS A 438 6.93 -5.18 -70.97
C HIS A 438 5.76 -5.72 -70.09
N HIS A 439 5.80 -5.72 -68.75
CA HIS A 439 6.23 -4.65 -67.81
C HIS A 439 6.70 -5.19 -66.42
N ALA A 440 7.21 -4.29 -65.57
CA ALA A 440 7.78 -4.60 -64.24
C ALA A 440 6.77 -4.55 -63.06
N PRO A 441 7.03 -5.23 -61.92
CA PRO A 441 6.20 -5.15 -60.72
C PRO A 441 6.37 -3.82 -59.96
N ALA A 442 5.33 -3.43 -59.21
CA ALA A 442 5.30 -2.15 -58.50
C ALA A 442 6.18 -2.10 -57.24
N VAL A 443 7.11 -1.15 -57.20
CA VAL A 443 7.87 -0.78 -56.00
C VAL A 443 7.07 0.21 -55.16
N ARG A 444 7.05 0.04 -53.83
CA ARG A 444 6.46 1.02 -52.90
C ARG A 444 7.34 2.29 -52.87
N PRO A 445 6.82 3.49 -53.18
CA PRO A 445 7.61 4.71 -53.17
C PRO A 445 7.87 5.21 -51.74
N VAL A 446 8.99 5.91 -51.58
CA VAL A 446 9.38 6.65 -50.37
C VAL A 446 8.46 7.86 -50.18
N VAL A 447 8.10 8.17 -48.94
CA VAL A 447 7.40 9.42 -48.60
C VAL A 447 8.40 10.58 -48.69
N ALA A 448 8.28 11.40 -49.73
CA ALA A 448 9.04 12.64 -49.90
C ALA A 448 8.31 13.84 -49.27
N ALA A 449 9.05 14.89 -48.93
CA ALA A 449 8.53 16.04 -48.21
C ALA A 449 7.57 16.91 -49.06
N THR A 450 6.49 17.37 -48.44
CA THR A 450 5.69 18.49 -48.94
C THR A 450 6.45 19.81 -48.80
N PRO A 451 6.26 20.79 -49.70
CA PRO A 451 7.06 22.01 -49.74
C PRO A 451 6.89 22.86 -48.47
N SER A 452 8.00 23.43 -48.01
CA SER A 452 8.04 24.43 -46.95
C SER A 452 7.40 25.73 -47.42
N MET A 453 6.16 25.99 -46.98
CA MET A 453 5.54 27.31 -47.11
C MET A 453 6.23 28.25 -46.12
N GLU A 454 6.99 29.20 -46.65
CA GLU A 454 7.83 30.12 -45.89
C GLU A 454 6.95 31.05 -45.01
N PRO A 455 7.04 30.97 -43.67
CA PRO A 455 6.36 31.93 -42.82
C PRO A 455 7.06 33.27 -42.95
N LEU A 456 6.30 34.31 -43.32
CA LEU A 456 6.73 35.70 -43.13
C LEU A 456 7.30 35.87 -41.71
N PRO A 457 8.40 36.63 -41.53
CA PRO A 457 8.94 36.86 -40.20
C PRO A 457 7.82 37.47 -39.35
N PRO A 458 7.55 36.94 -38.14
CA PRO A 458 6.60 37.59 -37.26
C PRO A 458 7.11 39.01 -37.01
N GLU A 459 6.22 40.00 -37.13
CA GLU A 459 6.48 41.31 -36.53
C GLU A 459 6.90 41.10 -35.06
N PRO A 460 7.75 41.96 -34.50
CA PRO A 460 8.20 41.83 -33.12
C PRO A 460 7.05 42.10 -32.15
N VAL A 461 6.19 41.09 -31.97
CA VAL A 461 5.36 40.90 -30.78
C VAL A 461 6.31 41.03 -29.62
N GLN A 462 6.15 42.14 -28.88
CA GLN A 462 7.09 42.59 -27.87
C GLN A 462 7.43 41.41 -26.97
N SER A 463 8.71 41.03 -26.91
CA SER A 463 9.15 39.86 -26.17
C SER A 463 8.81 40.06 -24.70
N GLU A 464 7.68 39.48 -24.25
CA GLU A 464 7.16 39.63 -22.89
C GLU A 464 8.28 39.33 -21.91
N ALA A 465 8.68 40.37 -21.15
CA ALA A 465 9.88 40.32 -20.35
C ALA A 465 9.83 39.07 -19.45
N THR A 466 10.86 38.23 -19.57
CA THR A 466 11.01 37.05 -18.73
C THR A 466 11.24 37.49 -17.30
N ALA A 467 10.52 36.89 -16.36
CA ALA A 467 10.60 37.27 -14.95
C ALA A 467 12.05 37.15 -14.42
N PRO A 468 12.54 38.13 -13.63
CA PRO A 468 13.93 38.13 -13.17
C PRO A 468 14.25 36.89 -12.34
N PRO A 469 15.45 36.30 -12.49
CA PRO A 469 15.76 34.97 -11.93
C PRO A 469 15.71 34.92 -10.39
N ALA A 470 15.95 36.04 -9.71
CA ALA A 470 15.83 36.14 -8.25
C ALA A 470 14.38 35.95 -7.77
N ASP A 471 13.40 36.54 -8.46
CA ASP A 471 11.97 36.35 -8.15
C ASP A 471 11.51 34.92 -8.46
N LEU A 472 12.01 34.35 -9.56
CA LEU A 472 11.75 32.96 -9.93
C LEU A 472 12.27 32.01 -8.84
N ALA A 473 13.49 32.22 -8.35
CA ALA A 473 14.10 31.46 -7.26
C ALA A 473 13.32 31.60 -5.93
N ALA A 474 12.90 32.82 -5.57
CA ALA A 474 12.06 33.03 -4.38
C ALA A 474 10.71 32.28 -4.47
N VAL A 475 10.08 32.26 -5.65
CA VAL A 475 8.87 31.45 -5.90
C VAL A 475 9.16 29.95 -5.84
N TRP A 476 10.33 29.49 -6.30
CA TRP A 476 10.73 28.08 -6.20
C TRP A 476 10.98 27.65 -4.74
N VAL A 477 11.71 28.43 -3.93
CA VAL A 477 11.90 28.15 -2.49
C VAL A 477 10.55 28.11 -1.76
N HIS A 478 9.65 29.05 -2.05
CA HIS A 478 8.29 29.06 -1.47
C HIS A 478 7.40 27.90 -1.96
N LYS A 479 7.69 27.29 -3.12
CA LYS A 479 7.05 26.05 -3.59
C LYS A 479 7.65 24.82 -2.92
N ALA A 480 8.97 24.77 -2.73
CA ALA A 480 9.68 23.68 -2.07
C ALA A 480 9.18 23.48 -0.63
N GLY A 481 9.21 24.54 0.17
CA GLY A 481 8.68 24.54 1.56
C GLY A 481 7.17 24.34 1.68
N LYS A 482 6.45 24.06 0.57
CA LYS A 482 5.01 23.76 0.55
C LYS A 482 4.68 22.47 -0.22
N GLY A 483 5.66 21.59 -0.46
CA GLY A 483 5.45 20.26 -1.05
C GLY A 483 4.70 20.33 -2.39
N SER A 484 5.26 21.06 -3.35
CA SER A 484 4.62 21.38 -4.63
C SER A 484 5.41 20.83 -5.82
N GLU A 485 5.01 19.65 -6.31
CA GLU A 485 5.60 19.00 -7.50
C GLU A 485 5.55 19.84 -8.81
N GLN A 486 4.72 20.89 -8.86
CA GLN A 486 4.48 21.68 -10.09
C GLN A 486 5.51 22.82 -10.29
N TRP A 487 6.65 22.45 -10.86
CA TRP A 487 7.70 23.36 -11.33
C TRP A 487 7.37 23.98 -12.69
N VAL A 488 7.89 25.18 -12.94
CA VAL A 488 7.71 25.94 -14.18
C VAL A 488 9.08 26.54 -14.53
N ARG A 489 9.56 26.29 -15.76
CA ARG A 489 10.95 26.60 -16.18
C ARG A 489 11.17 28.08 -16.53
N SER A 490 10.16 28.74 -17.09
CA SER A 490 10.16 30.17 -17.44
C SER A 490 8.75 30.74 -17.26
N CYS A 491 8.66 32.04 -16.99
CA CYS A 491 7.42 32.75 -16.64
C CYS A 491 7.54 34.19 -17.14
N THR A 492 6.45 34.79 -17.63
CA THR A 492 6.44 36.21 -18.00
C THR A 492 6.15 37.08 -16.76
N VAL A 493 6.53 38.37 -16.80
CA VAL A 493 6.30 39.30 -15.67
C VAL A 493 4.82 39.40 -15.30
N GLN A 494 3.91 39.48 -16.28
CA GLN A 494 2.46 39.53 -16.02
C GLN A 494 1.96 38.29 -15.26
N GLN A 495 2.43 37.10 -15.65
CA GLN A 495 2.08 35.84 -14.97
C GLN A 495 2.59 35.80 -13.51
N LEU A 496 3.76 36.40 -13.24
CA LEU A 496 4.32 36.53 -11.89
C LEU A 496 3.50 37.49 -11.02
N GLU A 497 3.03 38.61 -11.56
CA GLU A 497 2.18 39.57 -10.86
C GLU A 497 0.80 38.98 -10.53
N ILE A 498 0.17 38.30 -11.49
CA ILE A 498 -1.10 37.60 -11.27
C ILE A 498 -0.91 36.45 -10.25
N TYR A 499 0.24 35.77 -10.26
CA TYR A 499 0.60 34.80 -9.22
C TYR A 499 0.70 35.45 -7.82
N ARG A 500 1.35 36.62 -7.70
CA ARG A 500 1.47 37.40 -6.46
C ARG A 500 0.11 37.89 -5.96
N LEU A 501 -0.73 38.44 -6.84
CA LEU A 501 -2.09 38.89 -6.54
C LEU A 501 -2.96 37.74 -5.99
N ARG A 502 -2.99 36.61 -6.70
CA ARG A 502 -3.70 35.39 -6.26
C ARG A 502 -3.17 34.86 -4.91
N LYS A 503 -1.88 35.08 -4.59
CA LYS A 503 -1.30 34.70 -3.29
C LYS A 503 -1.74 35.62 -2.16
N ARG A 504 -1.85 36.94 -2.38
CA ARG A 504 -2.46 37.88 -1.42
C ARG A 504 -3.94 37.54 -1.16
N LEU A 505 -4.69 37.23 -2.22
CA LEU A 505 -6.11 36.84 -2.13
C LEU A 505 -6.36 35.49 -1.45
N GLN A 506 -5.33 34.67 -1.17
CA GLN A 506 -5.51 33.30 -0.69
C GLN A 506 -6.23 33.22 0.66
N SER A 507 -6.01 34.17 1.58
CA SER A 507 -6.69 34.22 2.88
C SER A 507 -8.19 34.48 2.73
N LEU A 508 -8.57 35.41 1.85
CA LEU A 508 -9.96 35.66 1.49
C LEU A 508 -10.59 34.43 0.80
N THR A 509 -9.81 33.71 -0.04
CA THR A 509 -10.28 32.43 -0.60
C THR A 509 -10.57 31.38 0.48
N VAL A 510 -9.88 31.39 1.62
CA VAL A 510 -10.19 30.49 2.74
C VAL A 510 -11.49 30.91 3.43
N LEU A 511 -11.65 32.20 3.74
CA LEU A 511 -12.87 32.74 4.35
C LEU A 511 -14.11 32.43 3.50
N VAL A 512 -14.08 32.71 2.19
CA VAL A 512 -15.23 32.46 1.29
C VAL A 512 -15.61 30.98 1.20
N LYS A 513 -14.66 30.04 1.34
CA LYS A 513 -14.99 28.59 1.38
C LYS A 513 -15.80 28.20 2.61
N PHE A 514 -15.44 28.75 3.77
CA PHE A 514 -16.14 28.45 5.02
C PHE A 514 -17.49 29.17 5.06
N ALA A 515 -17.55 30.43 4.64
CA ALA A 515 -18.82 31.17 4.50
C ALA A 515 -19.81 30.48 3.54
N PHE A 516 -19.34 30.06 2.36
CA PHE A 516 -20.16 29.32 1.39
C PHE A 516 -20.72 28.01 1.95
N LEU A 517 -19.96 27.31 2.79
CA LEU A 517 -20.44 26.10 3.47
C LEU A 517 -21.44 26.44 4.59
N SER A 518 -21.13 27.43 5.44
CA SER A 518 -21.94 27.81 6.59
C SER A 518 -23.28 28.49 6.23
N LEU A 519 -23.45 29.00 5.01
CA LEU A 519 -24.77 29.42 4.50
C LEU A 519 -25.85 28.34 4.69
N SER A 520 -25.47 27.06 4.64
CA SER A 520 -26.41 25.93 4.85
C SER A 520 -27.00 25.84 6.27
N LEU A 521 -26.42 26.53 7.25
CA LEU A 521 -26.91 26.60 8.64
C LEU A 521 -27.95 27.71 8.85
N PHE A 522 -28.01 28.67 7.93
CA PHE A 522 -28.89 29.85 8.00
C PHE A 522 -29.99 29.83 6.92
N GLU A 523 -30.04 28.78 6.11
CA GLU A 523 -31.01 28.55 5.03
C GLU A 523 -32.14 27.64 5.50
N GLU A 524 -33.38 27.92 5.09
CA GLU A 524 -34.52 27.02 5.32
C GLU A 524 -34.32 25.65 4.65
N PRO A 525 -34.56 24.51 5.35
CA PRO A 525 -34.34 23.19 4.81
C PRO A 525 -35.44 22.76 3.83
N CYS A 526 -35.05 22.01 2.77
CA CYS A 526 -35.94 21.67 1.65
C CYS A 526 -37.22 20.90 2.01
N TRP A 527 -37.28 20.26 3.18
CA TRP A 527 -38.44 19.47 3.62
C TRP A 527 -39.57 20.33 4.19
N HIS A 528 -39.28 21.51 4.75
CA HIS A 528 -40.30 22.39 5.31
C HIS A 528 -41.24 22.93 4.21
N LEU A 529 -40.70 23.27 3.05
CA LEU A 529 -41.46 23.66 1.85
C LEU A 529 -42.38 22.55 1.29
N ARG A 530 -42.32 21.33 1.84
CA ARG A 530 -43.15 20.18 1.42
C ARG A 530 -44.30 19.86 2.40
N CYS A 531 -44.35 20.54 3.55
CA CYS A 531 -45.43 20.41 4.53
C CYS A 531 -45.73 21.78 5.16
N PRO A 532 -46.63 22.59 4.57
CA PRO A 532 -46.96 23.92 5.09
C PRO A 532 -47.68 23.89 6.45
N GLU A 533 -48.30 22.77 6.81
CA GLU A 533 -48.97 22.57 8.11
C GLU A 533 -48.04 22.03 9.21
N CYS A 534 -46.78 21.73 8.89
CA CYS A 534 -45.79 21.26 9.86
C CYS A 534 -45.18 22.45 10.64
N GLU A 535 -45.86 22.94 11.69
CA GLU A 535 -45.36 23.99 12.60
C GLU A 535 -44.20 23.49 13.50
N VAL A 536 -43.03 23.22 12.89
CA VAL A 536 -41.86 22.71 13.60
C VAL A 536 -41.09 23.84 14.27
N LYS A 537 -41.28 23.99 15.59
CA LYS A 537 -40.39 24.80 16.44
C LYS A 537 -39.03 24.12 16.54
N TYR A 538 -38.05 24.63 15.79
CA TYR A 538 -36.66 24.19 15.89
C TYR A 538 -36.16 24.31 17.33
N SER A 539 -35.61 23.22 17.88
CA SER A 539 -35.02 23.20 19.23
C SER A 539 -33.82 24.13 19.38
N TRP A 540 -33.15 24.43 18.26
CA TRP A 540 -32.08 25.40 18.15
C TRP A 540 -32.65 26.65 17.45
N GLN A 541 -32.81 27.75 18.20
CA GLN A 541 -33.40 29.01 17.71
C GLN A 541 -32.39 29.82 16.87
N VAL A 542 -31.87 29.22 15.80
CA VAL A 542 -30.89 29.85 14.90
C VAL A 542 -31.59 30.88 14.02
N PRO A 543 -31.10 32.13 13.92
CA PRO A 543 -31.69 33.15 13.05
C PRO A 543 -31.53 32.76 11.57
N GLN A 544 -32.65 32.59 10.87
CA GLN A 544 -32.68 32.25 9.45
C GLN A 544 -32.49 33.52 8.59
N LEU A 545 -31.74 33.39 7.49
CA LEU A 545 -31.58 34.46 6.50
C LEU A 545 -32.74 34.44 5.51
N PRO A 546 -33.34 35.60 5.16
CA PRO A 546 -34.37 35.64 4.14
C PRO A 546 -33.81 35.20 2.80
N PHE A 547 -34.64 34.52 1.99
CA PHE A 547 -34.21 33.84 0.76
C PHE A 547 -33.30 34.71 -0.15
N TRP A 548 -33.69 35.97 -0.41
CA TRP A 548 -32.91 36.90 -1.25
C TRP A 548 -31.49 37.14 -0.72
N ALA A 549 -31.30 37.21 0.60
CA ALA A 549 -29.99 37.41 1.21
C ALA A 549 -29.12 36.14 1.10
N SER A 550 -29.72 34.96 1.32
CA SER A 550 -29.02 33.67 1.14
C SER A 550 -28.58 33.44 -0.32
N ASN A 551 -29.46 33.72 -1.29
CA ASN A 551 -29.17 33.55 -2.72
C ASN A 551 -28.16 34.59 -3.23
N GLY A 552 -28.27 35.85 -2.79
CA GLY A 552 -27.28 36.88 -3.08
C GLY A 552 -25.88 36.54 -2.55
N ALA A 553 -25.80 36.06 -1.31
CA ALA A 553 -24.55 35.60 -0.72
C ALA A 553 -23.95 34.38 -1.46
N GLU A 554 -24.80 33.43 -1.89
CA GLU A 554 -24.36 32.29 -2.70
C GLU A 554 -23.83 32.72 -4.07
N ILE A 555 -24.55 33.59 -4.79
CA ILE A 555 -24.10 34.14 -6.09
C ILE A 555 -22.75 34.87 -5.94
N LEU A 556 -22.57 35.69 -4.91
CA LEU A 556 -21.30 36.36 -4.62
C LEU A 556 -20.15 35.35 -4.38
N CYS A 557 -20.41 34.26 -3.67
CA CYS A 557 -19.42 33.19 -3.46
C CYS A 557 -19.08 32.46 -4.77
N LEU A 558 -20.08 32.14 -5.60
CA LEU A 558 -19.89 31.45 -6.89
C LEU A 558 -19.13 32.32 -7.90
N VAL A 559 -19.48 33.61 -8.03
CA VAL A 559 -18.75 34.59 -8.85
C VAL A 559 -17.30 34.71 -8.36
N TYR A 560 -17.07 34.78 -7.05
CA TYR A 560 -15.71 34.77 -6.51
C TYR A 560 -14.95 33.49 -6.84
N PHE A 561 -15.58 32.30 -6.78
CA PHE A 561 -14.92 31.07 -7.19
C PHE A 561 -14.58 31.05 -8.69
N GLY A 562 -15.43 31.61 -9.54
CA GLY A 562 -15.15 31.85 -10.97
C GLY A 562 -13.93 32.76 -11.19
N ILE A 563 -13.90 33.94 -10.57
CA ILE A 563 -12.76 34.87 -10.62
C ILE A 563 -11.47 34.20 -10.08
N SER A 564 -11.56 33.42 -9.00
CA SER A 564 -10.42 32.66 -8.44
C SER A 564 -9.90 31.57 -9.39
N PHE A 565 -10.73 31.10 -10.33
CA PHE A 565 -10.32 30.17 -11.37
C PHE A 565 -9.66 30.90 -12.53
N TRP A 566 -10.27 31.96 -13.04
CA TRP A 566 -9.76 32.77 -14.15
C TRP A 566 -8.37 33.36 -13.83
N LEU A 567 -8.20 33.98 -12.66
CA LEU A 567 -6.88 34.43 -12.15
C LEU A 567 -5.87 33.28 -12.02
N ARG A 568 -6.34 32.04 -11.82
CA ARG A 568 -5.46 30.87 -11.77
C ARG A 568 -5.07 30.39 -13.17
N GLU A 569 -6.00 30.39 -14.14
CA GLU A 569 -5.75 30.02 -15.53
C GLU A 569 -4.71 30.97 -16.15
N LEU A 570 -4.90 32.29 -15.99
CA LEU A 570 -3.92 33.31 -16.40
C LEU A 570 -2.52 33.06 -15.80
N SER A 571 -2.44 32.75 -14.50
CA SER A 571 -1.14 32.52 -13.81
C SER A 571 -0.44 31.17 -14.13
N LEU A 572 -1.02 30.32 -14.97
CA LEU A 572 -0.50 28.98 -15.30
C LEU A 572 -0.56 28.67 -16.82
N GLY A 573 -1.21 29.51 -17.61
CA GLY A 573 -1.46 29.30 -19.04
C GLY A 573 -2.44 28.17 -19.35
N VAL A 574 -2.79 28.06 -20.64
CA VAL A 574 -3.76 27.09 -21.19
C VAL A 574 -3.41 25.64 -20.83
N GLY A 575 -2.13 25.32 -20.62
CA GLY A 575 -1.67 24.01 -20.15
C GLY A 575 -2.31 23.55 -18.83
N SER A 576 -2.83 24.47 -18.00
CA SER A 576 -3.55 24.12 -16.76
C SER A 576 -4.92 23.45 -16.97
N ARG A 577 -5.50 23.44 -18.19
CA ARG A 577 -6.77 22.75 -18.47
C ARG A 577 -6.68 21.22 -18.44
N ARG A 578 -5.47 20.63 -18.50
CA ARG A 578 -5.26 19.16 -18.52
C ARG A 578 -5.63 18.40 -17.22
N LEU A 579 -6.09 19.08 -16.16
CA LEU A 579 -6.42 18.43 -14.89
C LEU A 579 -7.94 18.33 -14.70
N TYR A 580 -8.50 17.12 -14.84
CA TYR A 580 -9.93 16.77 -14.74
C TYR A 580 -10.71 17.51 -13.62
N TRP A 581 -10.11 17.59 -12.42
CA TRP A 581 -10.63 18.31 -11.25
C TRP A 581 -10.82 19.84 -11.41
N HIS A 582 -10.39 20.43 -12.52
CA HIS A 582 -10.58 21.85 -12.80
C HIS A 582 -11.73 22.08 -13.79
N SER A 583 -11.86 21.23 -14.81
CA SER A 583 -13.06 21.14 -15.64
C SER A 583 -14.31 20.78 -14.82
N ILE A 584 -14.21 19.81 -13.88
CA ILE A 584 -15.32 19.50 -12.95
C ILE A 584 -15.76 20.74 -12.18
N ARG A 585 -14.81 21.54 -11.68
CA ARG A 585 -15.12 22.74 -10.89
C ARG A 585 -15.77 23.83 -11.75
N GLU A 586 -15.28 24.03 -12.97
CA GLU A 586 -15.85 24.98 -13.95
C GLU A 586 -17.31 24.62 -14.23
N VAL A 587 -17.60 23.35 -14.52
CA VAL A 587 -18.97 22.83 -14.73
C VAL A 587 -19.85 22.97 -13.49
N LEU A 588 -19.38 22.55 -12.30
CA LEU A 588 -20.17 22.66 -11.07
C LEU A 588 -20.51 24.12 -10.69
N VAL A 589 -19.56 25.05 -10.85
CA VAL A 589 -19.79 26.47 -10.57
C VAL A 589 -20.71 27.08 -11.62
N ALA A 590 -20.61 26.70 -12.90
CA ALA A 590 -21.52 27.17 -13.93
C ALA A 590 -22.97 26.66 -13.72
N LEU A 591 -23.14 25.38 -13.39
CA LEU A 591 -24.46 24.79 -13.11
C LEU A 591 -25.11 25.39 -11.87
N SER A 592 -24.36 25.60 -10.79
CA SER A 592 -24.89 26.26 -9.59
C SER A 592 -25.19 27.74 -9.82
N LEU A 593 -24.38 28.46 -10.60
CA LEU A 593 -24.67 29.85 -10.92
C LEU A 593 -25.93 29.97 -11.81
N ALA A 594 -26.17 29.01 -12.71
CA ALA A 594 -27.41 28.94 -13.49
C ALA A 594 -28.65 28.66 -12.61
N ASP A 595 -28.59 27.67 -11.69
CA ASP A 595 -29.68 27.35 -10.75
C ASP A 595 -30.00 28.55 -9.82
N CYS A 596 -28.98 29.24 -9.29
CA CYS A 596 -29.16 30.49 -8.54
C CYS A 596 -29.74 31.65 -9.35
N LEU A 597 -29.37 31.81 -10.63
CA LEU A 597 -29.98 32.83 -11.50
C LEU A 597 -31.45 32.51 -11.80
N VAL A 598 -31.80 31.26 -12.13
CA VAL A 598 -33.20 30.83 -12.31
C VAL A 598 -34.01 31.06 -11.03
N ALA A 599 -33.44 30.75 -9.87
CA ALA A 599 -34.03 31.02 -8.57
C ALA A 599 -34.13 32.54 -8.23
N SER A 600 -33.41 33.41 -8.94
CA SER A 600 -33.48 34.87 -8.76
C SER A 600 -34.62 35.53 -9.56
N PHE A 601 -34.95 34.99 -10.74
CA PHE A 601 -36.05 35.50 -11.57
C PHE A 601 -37.43 34.99 -11.13
N ASN A 602 -37.51 33.80 -10.51
CA ASN A 602 -38.74 33.28 -9.92
C ASN A 602 -39.01 33.87 -8.52
N THR A 603 -39.40 35.14 -8.47
CA THR A 603 -39.50 35.97 -7.24
C THR A 603 -40.46 35.48 -6.16
N HIS A 604 -41.35 34.51 -6.44
CA HIS A 604 -42.24 33.88 -5.46
C HIS A 604 -41.99 32.38 -5.25
N GLY A 605 -40.95 31.79 -5.85
CA GLY A 605 -40.60 30.38 -5.61
C GLY A 605 -41.65 29.35 -6.04
N ILE A 606 -42.62 29.71 -6.90
CA ILE A 606 -43.77 28.87 -7.28
C ILE A 606 -43.38 27.81 -8.33
N VAL A 607 -42.40 26.97 -7.99
CA VAL A 607 -42.38 25.55 -8.38
C VAL A 607 -42.08 24.73 -7.12
N PRO A 608 -43.08 24.51 -6.25
CA PRO A 608 -42.90 23.66 -5.07
C PRO A 608 -42.61 22.22 -5.51
N GLY A 609 -41.35 21.79 -5.43
CA GLY A 609 -40.95 20.40 -5.68
C GLY A 609 -39.64 20.18 -6.43
N ILE A 610 -39.14 21.16 -7.21
CA ILE A 610 -37.85 20.98 -7.90
C ILE A 610 -36.70 21.11 -6.90
N PHE A 611 -35.78 20.13 -6.93
CA PHE A 611 -34.59 20.11 -6.09
C PHE A 611 -33.63 21.24 -6.48
N ARG A 612 -33.31 22.16 -5.56
CA ARG A 612 -32.23 23.16 -5.74
C ARG A 612 -30.87 22.46 -5.79
N LEU A 613 -30.34 22.28 -6.99
CA LEU A 613 -29.13 21.51 -7.25
C LEU A 613 -27.88 22.17 -6.64
N CYS A 614 -27.86 23.50 -6.45
CA CYS A 614 -26.80 24.21 -5.71
C CYS A 614 -26.48 23.57 -4.36
N ARG A 615 -27.50 23.16 -3.60
CA ARG A 615 -27.33 22.59 -2.25
C ARG A 615 -26.59 21.25 -2.29
N LEU A 616 -26.78 20.45 -3.34
CA LEU A 616 -26.04 19.20 -3.59
C LEU A 616 -24.64 19.46 -4.16
N PHE A 617 -24.46 20.50 -4.99
CA PHE A 617 -23.16 20.85 -5.56
C PHE A 617 -22.23 21.56 -4.56
N ARG A 618 -22.75 22.23 -3.52
CA ARG A 618 -21.97 22.98 -2.52
C ARG A 618 -20.83 22.17 -1.86
N PRO A 619 -21.04 20.93 -1.36
CA PRO A 619 -19.94 20.07 -0.88
C PRO A 619 -18.95 19.66 -1.98
N LEU A 620 -19.43 19.35 -3.20
CA LEU A 620 -18.59 18.94 -4.32
C LEU A 620 -17.67 20.09 -4.81
N ILE A 621 -18.21 21.31 -4.84
CA ILE A 621 -17.47 22.55 -5.10
C ILE A 621 -16.39 22.72 -4.01
N PHE A 622 -16.73 22.60 -2.73
CA PHE A 622 -15.76 22.68 -1.62
C PHE A 622 -14.62 21.66 -1.74
N ILE A 623 -14.94 20.39 -2.05
CA ILE A 623 -13.94 19.33 -2.31
C ILE A 623 -13.02 19.73 -3.47
N SER A 624 -13.56 20.17 -4.61
CA SER A 624 -12.75 20.56 -5.78
C SER A 624 -11.81 21.75 -5.47
N VAL A 625 -12.29 22.71 -4.67
CA VAL A 625 -11.61 23.96 -4.28
C VAL A 625 -10.56 23.76 -3.18
N SER A 626 -10.62 22.67 -2.40
CA SER A 626 -9.65 22.35 -1.35
C SER A 626 -8.57 21.37 -1.85
N LYS A 627 -7.30 21.80 -1.91
CA LYS A 627 -6.17 20.90 -2.30
C LYS A 627 -6.00 19.75 -1.31
N PHE A 628 -6.22 19.99 -0.01
CA PHE A 628 -6.12 18.98 1.04
C PHE A 628 -7.22 17.93 0.91
N VAL A 629 -8.49 18.35 0.97
CA VAL A 629 -9.63 17.42 0.91
C VAL A 629 -9.62 16.64 -0.40
N ARG A 630 -9.35 17.28 -1.56
CA ARG A 630 -9.19 16.57 -2.84
C ARG A 630 -8.02 15.59 -2.86
N ARG A 631 -6.87 15.90 -2.23
CA ARG A 631 -5.77 14.92 -2.06
C ARG A 631 -6.20 13.75 -1.18
N THR A 632 -7.05 13.96 -0.17
CA THR A 632 -7.55 12.89 0.71
C THR A 632 -8.65 12.06 0.06
N VAL A 633 -9.66 12.66 -0.56
CA VAL A 633 -10.72 11.95 -1.33
C VAL A 633 -10.11 11.12 -2.47
N ASN A 634 -9.19 11.69 -3.25
CA ASN A 634 -8.51 10.96 -4.34
C ASN A 634 -7.54 9.87 -3.83
N ARG A 635 -7.08 9.94 -2.57
CA ARG A 635 -6.38 8.84 -1.91
C ARG A 635 -7.36 7.77 -1.46
N LEU A 636 -8.43 8.14 -0.76
CA LEU A 636 -9.47 7.23 -0.27
C LEU A 636 -10.13 6.44 -1.41
N TRP A 637 -10.52 7.09 -2.50
CA TRP A 637 -11.06 6.42 -3.69
C TRP A 637 -10.08 5.39 -4.28
N ARG A 638 -8.80 5.76 -4.39
CA ARG A 638 -7.74 4.83 -4.79
C ARG A 638 -7.41 3.77 -3.74
N SER A 639 -7.85 3.91 -2.48
CA SER A 639 -7.74 2.84 -1.48
C SER A 639 -8.89 1.87 -1.62
N ALA A 640 -10.12 2.35 -1.82
CA ALA A 640 -11.31 1.52 -2.01
C ALA A 640 -11.16 0.51 -3.16
N LEU A 641 -10.46 0.89 -4.24
CA LEU A 641 -10.16 0.00 -5.36
C LEU A 641 -9.16 -1.13 -5.01
N HIS A 642 -8.38 -1.04 -3.93
CA HIS A 642 -7.45 -2.11 -3.51
C HIS A 642 -8.12 -3.18 -2.64
N PHE A 643 -9.22 -2.87 -1.94
CA PHE A 643 -9.96 -3.83 -1.10
C PHE A 643 -11.35 -4.17 -1.67
N TRP A 644 -11.61 -3.79 -2.93
CA TRP A 644 -12.90 -4.03 -3.59
C TRP A 644 -13.28 -5.51 -3.63
N ASP A 645 -12.32 -6.41 -3.82
CA ASP A 645 -12.57 -7.86 -3.89
C ASP A 645 -13.09 -8.42 -2.56
N ILE A 646 -12.63 -7.88 -1.43
CA ILE A 646 -13.11 -8.25 -0.08
C ILE A 646 -14.51 -7.68 0.16
N LEU A 647 -14.77 -6.45 -0.28
CA LEU A 647 -16.10 -5.84 -0.21
C LEU A 647 -17.11 -6.59 -1.09
N ALA A 648 -16.68 -7.06 -2.27
CA ALA A 648 -17.47 -7.92 -3.15
C ALA A 648 -17.72 -9.30 -2.53
N ALA A 649 -16.72 -9.92 -1.90
CA ALA A 649 -16.89 -11.18 -1.18
C ALA A 649 -17.89 -11.05 -0.01
N LEU A 650 -17.85 -9.95 0.75
CA LEU A 650 -18.86 -9.64 1.78
C LEU A 650 -20.25 -9.46 1.17
N GLY A 651 -20.38 -8.69 0.08
CA GLY A 651 -21.66 -8.51 -0.61
C GLY A 651 -22.26 -9.82 -1.13
N VAL A 652 -21.44 -10.68 -1.75
CA VAL A 652 -21.86 -12.01 -2.22
C VAL A 652 -22.22 -12.93 -1.05
N ALA A 653 -21.49 -12.89 0.06
CA ALA A 653 -21.82 -13.66 1.26
C ALA A 653 -23.19 -13.25 1.84
N VAL A 654 -23.44 -11.94 1.97
CA VAL A 654 -24.75 -11.43 2.43
C VAL A 654 -25.86 -11.86 1.47
N LEU A 655 -25.70 -11.67 0.15
CA LEU A 655 -26.70 -12.06 -0.85
C LEU A 655 -26.96 -13.59 -0.90
N PHE A 656 -25.95 -14.41 -0.60
CA PHE A 656 -26.12 -15.85 -0.45
C PHE A 656 -26.92 -16.19 0.82
N PHE A 657 -26.62 -15.55 1.94
CA PHE A 657 -27.34 -15.77 3.20
C PHE A 657 -28.76 -15.22 3.18
N THR A 658 -29.08 -14.16 2.44
CA THR A 658 -30.47 -13.67 2.27
C THR A 658 -31.30 -14.67 1.48
N TRP A 659 -30.76 -15.20 0.38
CA TRP A 659 -31.39 -16.31 -0.36
C TRP A 659 -31.62 -17.52 0.54
N LEU A 660 -30.60 -17.91 1.32
CA LEU A 660 -30.69 -19.04 2.24
C LEU A 660 -31.72 -18.80 3.35
N ALA A 661 -31.81 -17.59 3.90
CA ALA A 661 -32.80 -17.21 4.91
C ALA A 661 -34.24 -17.35 4.37
N ILE A 662 -34.52 -16.77 3.19
CA ILE A 662 -35.84 -16.87 2.54
C ILE A 662 -36.23 -18.34 2.35
N VAL A 663 -35.30 -19.19 1.88
CA VAL A 663 -35.57 -20.62 1.68
C VAL A 663 -35.80 -21.36 3.01
N VAL A 664 -34.91 -21.19 3.99
CA VAL A 664 -34.95 -21.90 5.28
C VAL A 664 -36.16 -21.48 6.13
N PHE A 665 -36.45 -20.18 6.21
CA PHE A 665 -37.50 -19.64 7.05
C PHE A 665 -38.86 -19.50 6.36
N SER A 666 -38.99 -19.85 5.07
CA SER A 666 -40.22 -19.82 4.23
C SER A 666 -41.51 -20.41 4.83
N ARG A 667 -41.44 -21.12 5.96
CA ARG A 667 -42.59 -21.73 6.66
C ARG A 667 -42.74 -21.36 8.15
N SER A 668 -41.80 -20.60 8.69
CA SER A 668 -41.85 -20.08 10.08
C SER A 668 -42.67 -18.79 10.18
N GLU A 669 -42.90 -18.28 11.39
CA GLU A 669 -43.50 -16.95 11.61
C GLU A 669 -42.52 -15.83 11.16
N GLU A 670 -41.22 -16.00 11.44
CA GLU A 670 -40.11 -15.12 10.98
C GLU A 670 -40.05 -14.98 9.46
N GLY A 671 -40.39 -16.05 8.73
CA GLY A 671 -40.51 -16.03 7.28
C GLY A 671 -41.56 -15.07 6.74
N ARG A 672 -42.52 -14.65 7.58
CA ARG A 672 -43.53 -13.63 7.24
C ARG A 672 -43.11 -12.24 7.70
N GLU A 673 -42.38 -12.08 8.80
CA GLU A 673 -42.02 -10.76 9.32
C GLU A 673 -40.68 -10.21 8.80
N HIS A 674 -39.68 -11.06 8.59
CA HIS A 674 -38.29 -10.63 8.31
C HIS A 674 -37.67 -11.23 7.03
N PHE A 675 -38.23 -12.30 6.49
CA PHE A 675 -37.66 -13.02 5.33
C PHE A 675 -38.68 -13.36 4.22
N HIS A 676 -39.76 -12.58 4.10
CA HIS A 676 -40.82 -12.82 3.10
C HIS A 676 -40.40 -12.42 1.69
N ASP A 677 -39.88 -11.20 1.53
CA ASP A 677 -39.42 -10.64 0.26
C ASP A 677 -37.92 -10.34 0.28
N TRP A 678 -37.32 -10.26 -0.91
CA TRP A 678 -35.87 -10.07 -1.09
C TRP A 678 -35.30 -8.76 -0.50
N PRO A 679 -35.93 -7.58 -0.68
CA PRO A 679 -35.44 -6.33 -0.09
C PRO A 679 -35.47 -6.35 1.44
N GLU A 680 -36.53 -6.90 2.01
CA GLU A 680 -36.76 -6.99 3.46
C GLU A 680 -35.82 -8.02 4.10
N ALA A 681 -35.62 -9.19 3.48
CA ALA A 681 -34.60 -10.16 3.88
C ALA A 681 -33.17 -9.59 3.78
N LEU A 682 -32.89 -8.79 2.75
CA LEU A 682 -31.61 -8.12 2.59
C LEU A 682 -31.40 -7.01 3.63
N ALA A 683 -32.45 -6.25 3.96
CA ALA A 683 -32.41 -5.25 5.02
C ALA A 683 -32.23 -5.90 6.40
N SER A 684 -32.99 -6.95 6.73
CA SER A 684 -32.93 -7.63 8.03
C SER A 684 -31.56 -8.27 8.29
N LEU A 685 -30.94 -8.91 7.28
CA LEU A 685 -29.56 -9.39 7.39
C LEU A 685 -28.51 -8.28 7.32
N TRP A 686 -28.69 -7.21 6.53
CA TRP A 686 -27.75 -6.09 6.51
C TRP A 686 -27.68 -5.34 7.86
N VAL A 687 -28.81 -5.25 8.56
CA VAL A 687 -28.88 -4.74 9.95
C VAL A 687 -28.30 -5.75 10.96
N LEU A 688 -28.37 -7.05 10.66
CA LEU A 688 -27.70 -8.08 11.47
C LEU A 688 -26.18 -8.10 11.29
N PHE A 689 -25.68 -7.77 10.09
CA PHE A 689 -24.24 -7.60 9.85
C PHE A 689 -23.64 -6.48 10.72
N THR A 690 -24.41 -5.41 10.99
CA THR A 690 -24.03 -4.37 11.96
C THR A 690 -24.45 -4.70 13.41
N THR A 691 -25.00 -5.90 13.65
CA THR A 691 -25.53 -6.41 14.93
C THR A 691 -26.64 -5.56 15.57
N ALA A 692 -27.25 -4.64 14.84
CA ALA A 692 -28.17 -3.64 15.39
C ALA A 692 -29.59 -4.17 15.67
N ASN A 693 -29.93 -5.37 15.19
CA ASN A 693 -31.18 -6.10 15.45
C ASN A 693 -30.94 -7.49 16.07
N PHE A 694 -29.79 -7.70 16.73
CA PHE A 694 -29.51 -8.92 17.49
C PHE A 694 -29.76 -8.66 18.99
N PRO A 695 -30.55 -9.48 19.70
CA PRO A 695 -31.05 -10.82 19.32
C PRO A 695 -32.39 -10.83 18.58
N ASP A 696 -33.05 -9.68 18.41
CA ASP A 696 -34.45 -9.57 18.01
C ASP A 696 -34.80 -10.35 16.73
N VAL A 697 -34.00 -10.23 15.67
CA VAL A 697 -34.18 -10.90 14.36
C VAL A 697 -34.00 -12.43 14.39
N MET A 698 -33.63 -12.99 15.54
CA MET A 698 -33.47 -14.43 15.77
C MET A 698 -34.53 -14.99 16.74
N ILE A 699 -35.19 -14.14 17.54
CA ILE A 699 -35.79 -14.61 18.79
C ILE A 699 -37.01 -15.50 18.59
N GLN A 700 -37.85 -15.26 17.57
CA GLN A 700 -39.02 -16.09 17.28
C GLN A 700 -38.58 -17.41 16.60
N SER A 701 -37.57 -17.35 15.72
CA SER A 701 -36.98 -18.52 15.05
C SER A 701 -36.43 -19.52 16.07
N TYR A 702 -35.90 -19.01 17.19
CA TYR A 702 -35.25 -19.77 18.24
C TYR A 702 -36.25 -20.37 19.24
N THR A 703 -37.39 -19.72 19.48
CA THR A 703 -38.49 -20.28 20.28
C THR A 703 -39.28 -21.33 19.51
N GLU A 704 -39.45 -21.19 18.18
CA GLU A 704 -39.92 -22.26 17.30
C GLU A 704 -38.96 -23.46 17.29
N THR A 705 -37.72 -23.27 16.82
CA THR A 705 -36.70 -24.32 16.81
C THR A 705 -35.33 -23.81 17.25
N ARG A 706 -34.77 -24.42 18.31
CA ARG A 706 -33.43 -24.05 18.81
C ARG A 706 -32.31 -24.23 17.78
N SER A 707 -32.55 -25.05 16.75
CA SER A 707 -31.66 -25.23 15.59
C SER A 707 -31.46 -23.96 14.75
N SER A 708 -32.43 -23.03 14.74
CA SER A 708 -32.33 -21.77 13.98
C SER A 708 -31.07 -20.96 14.36
N PHE A 709 -30.64 -21.06 15.63
CA PHE A 709 -29.40 -20.45 16.11
C PHE A 709 -28.17 -20.74 15.21
N PHE A 710 -28.05 -21.95 14.65
CA PHE A 710 -26.91 -22.30 13.80
C PHE A 710 -26.84 -21.46 12.51
N PHE A 711 -27.98 -21.03 11.96
CA PHE A 711 -28.02 -20.12 10.82
C PHE A 711 -27.44 -18.75 11.19
N PHE A 712 -27.99 -18.11 12.23
CA PHE A 712 -27.57 -16.78 12.68
C PHE A 712 -26.14 -16.78 13.22
N PHE A 713 -25.72 -17.85 13.91
CA PHE A 713 -24.34 -18.04 14.35
C PHE A 713 -23.36 -18.15 13.17
N MET A 714 -23.66 -18.97 12.15
CA MET A 714 -22.81 -19.06 10.96
C MET A 714 -22.77 -17.75 10.17
N TYR A 715 -23.90 -17.06 10.06
CA TYR A 715 -23.97 -15.73 9.45
C TYR A 715 -23.03 -14.73 10.15
N LEU A 716 -23.14 -14.60 11.47
CA LEU A 716 -22.27 -13.70 12.25
C LEU A 716 -20.81 -14.15 12.24
N LEU A 717 -20.52 -15.45 12.31
CA LEU A 717 -19.16 -15.98 12.22
C LEU A 717 -18.48 -15.61 10.88
N ILE A 718 -19.20 -15.73 9.76
CA ILE A 718 -18.66 -15.49 8.42
C ILE A 718 -18.69 -14.01 8.03
N CYS A 719 -19.83 -13.33 8.16
CA CYS A 719 -19.95 -11.94 7.72
C CYS A 719 -19.29 -10.96 8.70
N LEU A 720 -19.56 -11.08 10.01
CA LEU A 720 -18.99 -10.18 11.03
C LEU A 720 -17.58 -10.60 11.45
N TYR A 721 -17.39 -11.80 12.01
CA TYR A 721 -16.12 -12.16 12.65
C TYR A 721 -14.99 -12.48 11.66
N LEU A 722 -15.29 -13.04 10.48
CA LEU A 722 -14.31 -13.26 9.41
C LEU A 722 -14.22 -12.05 8.47
N LEU A 723 -15.26 -11.78 7.67
CA LEU A 723 -15.16 -10.87 6.52
C LEU A 723 -15.03 -9.39 6.92
N ASN A 724 -15.73 -8.91 7.96
CA ASN A 724 -15.56 -7.52 8.43
C ASN A 724 -14.16 -7.27 9.00
N ASN A 725 -13.59 -8.23 9.74
CA ASN A 725 -12.24 -8.11 10.29
C ASN A 725 -11.16 -8.17 9.19
N VAL A 726 -11.34 -9.02 8.17
CA VAL A 726 -10.46 -9.04 6.98
C VAL A 726 -10.57 -7.73 6.18
N LEU A 727 -11.78 -7.17 6.04
CA LEU A 727 -12.00 -5.86 5.42
C LEU A 727 -11.29 -4.75 6.21
N LEU A 728 -11.43 -4.71 7.54
CA LEU A 728 -10.76 -3.75 8.40
C LEU A 728 -9.23 -3.86 8.31
N ALA A 729 -8.69 -5.09 8.29
CA ALA A 729 -7.26 -5.33 8.12
C ALA A 729 -6.74 -4.84 6.76
N ALA A 730 -7.47 -5.10 5.67
CA ALA A 730 -7.10 -4.61 4.34
C ALA A 730 -7.19 -3.08 4.19
N VAL A 731 -8.18 -2.45 4.84
CA VAL A 731 -8.26 -0.98 4.94
C VAL A 731 -7.07 -0.42 5.72
N TYR A 732 -6.68 -1.07 6.82
CA TYR A 732 -5.54 -0.68 7.65
C TYR A 732 -4.21 -0.81 6.90
N ASP A 733 -3.95 -1.92 6.20
CA ASP A 733 -2.70 -2.13 5.48
C ASP A 733 -2.57 -1.18 4.28
N ALA A 734 -3.65 -0.98 3.51
CA ALA A 734 -3.71 0.01 2.43
C ALA A 734 -3.61 1.48 2.92
N TYR A 735 -3.81 1.74 4.21
CA TYR A 735 -3.54 3.03 4.86
C TYR A 735 -2.07 3.12 5.31
N LYS A 736 -1.55 2.07 5.96
CA LYS A 736 -0.17 1.92 6.45
C LYS A 736 0.85 2.07 5.33
N ASP A 737 0.67 1.39 4.20
CA ASP A 737 1.51 1.48 2.99
C ASP A 737 1.61 2.88 2.38
N ARG A 738 0.68 3.78 2.75
CA ARG A 738 0.64 5.17 2.29
C ARG A 738 1.04 6.19 3.35
N HIS A 739 1.20 5.73 4.60
CA HIS A 739 1.71 6.53 5.72
C HIS A 739 3.19 6.23 6.01
N GLN A 740 3.67 5.03 5.68
CA GLN A 740 5.09 4.84 5.38
C GLN A 740 5.43 5.63 4.11
N PRO A 741 6.41 6.56 4.13
CA PRO A 741 6.87 7.20 2.90
C PRO A 741 7.60 6.14 2.07
N SER A 742 7.08 5.86 0.87
CA SER A 742 7.66 4.88 -0.04
C SER A 742 9.15 5.15 -0.27
N ARG A 743 10.03 4.26 0.22
CA ARG A 743 11.50 4.31 0.03
C ARG A 743 11.94 4.18 -1.44
N ILE A 744 10.99 4.13 -2.38
CA ILE A 744 11.17 3.84 -3.81
C ILE A 744 10.64 5.03 -4.62
N ALA A 745 11.34 6.16 -4.52
CA ALA A 745 11.15 7.35 -5.35
C ALA A 745 12.47 8.12 -5.59
N MET A 746 13.61 7.44 -5.39
CA MET A 746 14.93 7.85 -5.89
C MET A 746 15.48 6.71 -6.75
N GLY A 747 15.33 6.87 -8.06
CA GLY A 747 15.74 5.99 -9.15
C GLY A 747 15.59 6.73 -10.46
#